data_AF-A0A2S8R947-F1
#
_entry.id   AF-A0A2S8R947-F1
#
_cell.length_a   1.000
_cell.length_b   1.000
_cell.length_c   1.000
_cell.angle_alpha   90.00
_cell.angle_beta   90.00
_cell.angle_gamma   90.00
#
_symmetry.space_group_name_H-M   'P 1'
#
loop_
_entity.id
_entity.type
_entity.pdbx_description
1 polymer ?
#
loop_
_entity_poly.entity_id
_entity_poly.type
_entity_poly.pdbx_seq_one_letter_code
_entity_poly.pdbx_strand_id
1 'polypeptide(L)'
;MYKKIFLILLTVVFLFSISGVVYGQGDILYGDLNKDGDINSIDASILSCHVLNVKPYEDTNIADLDGDGFVDSIDYVFLSRYILHIIDKFPVEAIPPMDGEIILGDTIEYSGKGISVEDSIVTITAGGRYKVKGTLEDGMIKVDTTGDVELELINANITNSNGPAIYIANANKADIVTKTAFNSLTDGSVSIYDTEEEKVEGALVSNAPLSICGPGILSVTGNYDQGIISYSKLCIEGTRVNIVSNAADGIHSKESIEIISSDIKIHAASDGIHSKEGIEIIDSDIEIDVASDGIDSKAGIYIQKGRLNIKAAKHGITSKGEIELDDVIELVLNTGRDGFNTGGSVLIKDSRIFIEANEEGFDVDGDVTLLDSEDRISLLEITSIGDAFDVSGKMILNKGAFYITSTENDIFDADGGIEIKESILRFDAGKHGLTTESDISILDGDIEIVSKRDGLNADGDVIIVKNEASIGVGRSGKIKIEAGEEGFDIGGSLTLEAGEIDITSFGDVFSVSGDIIIEKGSFNLKSTSGEDDGIDSDGSITINGGTFVIDAGKDAITADLDITIEGGHFSINSGSDAFDAGECVLIENGNFEISSGNDGIKGSYVVINGGEIDAISVAETIDGKNSIKINGGNIKLLSEESSAIYAKELAEVTISGGNITAIGADNSDDEKLAAGILCDPNTFTITGGTLIATGEMNSSPNPELSTQCTVLLGGAEEGSVISITSNGEEILSFTAPKKYQSMLLITSPELVLDGEYELNIDGENVLSFKITSIVTNTVETTDVKIAFYR
;
A
#
# COMPACT_ATOMS: atom_id res chain seq x y z
N MET A 1 -101.64 29.22 0.60
CA MET A 1 -102.98 29.48 0.01
C MET A 1 -102.83 29.39 -1.51
N TYR A 2 -103.45 28.38 -2.15
CA TYR A 2 -103.76 28.27 -3.60
C TYR A 2 -102.60 28.43 -4.62
N LYS A 3 -102.47 27.77 -5.77
CA LYS A 3 -103.24 26.88 -6.67
C LYS A 3 -102.18 26.38 -7.70
N LYS A 4 -102.09 25.11 -8.14
CA LYS A 4 -102.84 24.51 -9.27
C LYS A 4 -102.78 25.40 -10.54
N ILE A 5 -102.57 24.96 -11.80
CA ILE A 5 -102.59 23.66 -12.50
C ILE A 5 -102.46 23.96 -14.02
N PHE A 6 -102.03 22.96 -14.82
CA PHE A 6 -102.27 22.74 -16.28
C PHE A 6 -101.62 23.67 -17.32
N LEU A 7 -101.39 23.30 -18.59
CA LEU A 7 -101.25 22.07 -19.41
C LEU A 7 -101.24 22.58 -20.88
N ILE A 8 -100.65 21.79 -21.80
CA ILE A 8 -100.92 21.68 -23.26
C ILE A 8 -99.92 22.38 -24.21
N LEU A 9 -98.94 21.57 -24.65
CA LEU A 9 -98.74 20.97 -25.99
C LEU A 9 -98.93 21.79 -27.30
N LEU A 10 -97.86 21.70 -28.10
CA LEU A 10 -97.76 21.39 -29.55
C LEU A 10 -97.44 22.52 -30.57
N THR A 11 -96.14 22.53 -30.95
CA THR A 11 -95.44 22.85 -32.23
C THR A 11 -95.93 23.97 -33.16
N VAL A 12 -95.01 24.88 -33.54
CA VAL A 12 -94.51 25.14 -34.93
C VAL A 12 -93.17 25.93 -34.88
N VAL A 13 -92.23 25.49 -35.73
CA VAL A 13 -91.03 26.12 -36.36
C VAL A 13 -90.80 27.64 -36.19
N PHE A 14 -89.57 28.09 -35.84
CA PHE A 14 -88.74 29.05 -36.59
C PHE A 14 -87.31 29.24 -36.00
N LEU A 15 -86.39 29.67 -36.89
CA LEU A 15 -84.95 29.94 -36.74
C LEU A 15 -84.44 30.46 -35.38
N PHE A 16 -83.22 30.03 -35.00
CA PHE A 16 -82.30 30.87 -34.23
C PHE A 16 -80.85 30.71 -34.69
N SER A 17 -80.21 31.86 -34.84
CA SER A 17 -78.78 32.13 -34.96
C SER A 17 -77.99 31.53 -33.80
N ILE A 18 -76.96 30.73 -34.10
CA ILE A 18 -75.98 30.24 -33.12
C ILE A 18 -74.85 31.27 -33.03
N SER A 19 -74.83 32.02 -31.94
CA SER A 19 -73.66 32.72 -31.42
C SER A 19 -72.68 31.69 -30.84
N GLY A 20 -71.45 31.73 -31.32
CA GLY A 20 -70.36 30.89 -30.84
C GLY A 20 -70.08 31.10 -29.36
N VAL A 21 -69.92 29.99 -28.64
CA VAL A 21 -69.27 29.96 -27.34
C VAL A 21 -67.79 29.71 -27.61
N VAL A 22 -66.96 30.70 -27.26
CA VAL A 22 -65.52 30.54 -27.14
C VAL A 22 -65.27 29.86 -25.80
N TYR A 23 -64.72 28.66 -25.80
CA TYR A 23 -64.13 28.08 -24.59
C TYR A 23 -62.80 28.80 -24.34
N GLY A 24 -62.71 29.51 -23.22
CA GLY A 24 -61.43 29.99 -22.68
C GLY A 24 -60.72 28.83 -21.99
N GLN A 25 -59.44 28.66 -22.30
CA GLN A 25 -58.50 27.82 -21.58
C GLN A 25 -58.38 28.41 -20.16
N GLY A 26 -58.90 27.71 -19.14
CA GLY A 26 -58.76 28.13 -17.74
C GLY A 26 -57.33 27.88 -17.27
N ASP A 27 -56.77 28.82 -16.50
CA ASP A 27 -55.44 28.67 -15.92
C ASP A 27 -55.39 27.38 -15.08
N ILE A 28 -54.35 26.56 -15.30
CA ILE A 28 -54.13 25.33 -14.54
C ILE A 28 -53.77 25.73 -13.10
N LEU A 29 -54.50 25.21 -12.11
CA LEU A 29 -54.19 25.39 -10.69
C LEU A 29 -53.55 24.10 -10.16
N TYR A 30 -52.21 24.07 -10.17
CA TYR A 30 -51.44 22.97 -9.60
C TYR A 30 -51.77 22.79 -8.11
N GLY A 31 -51.88 21.55 -7.64
CA GLY A 31 -52.18 21.23 -6.24
C GLY A 31 -53.66 21.23 -5.86
N ASP A 32 -54.59 21.69 -6.72
CA ASP A 32 -56.04 21.60 -6.51
C ASP A 32 -56.60 20.28 -7.08
N LEU A 33 -56.31 19.17 -6.39
CA LEU A 33 -56.69 17.83 -6.84
C LEU A 33 -58.20 17.59 -6.79
N ASN A 34 -58.95 18.35 -5.99
CA ASN A 34 -60.39 18.20 -5.87
C ASN A 34 -61.19 19.16 -6.81
N LYS A 35 -60.50 20.13 -7.42
CA LYS A 35 -61.02 21.11 -8.40
C LYS A 35 -62.06 22.07 -7.80
N ASP A 36 -61.94 22.40 -6.52
CA ASP A 36 -62.81 23.39 -5.85
C ASP A 36 -62.25 24.82 -5.88
N GLY A 37 -61.03 25.00 -6.39
CA GLY A 37 -60.33 26.27 -6.51
C GLY A 37 -59.47 26.65 -5.31
N ASP A 38 -59.43 25.84 -4.25
CA ASP A 38 -58.69 26.11 -3.01
C ASP A 38 -57.69 24.97 -2.70
N ILE A 39 -56.39 25.23 -2.82
CA ILE A 39 -55.35 24.24 -2.47
C ILE A 39 -55.27 24.08 -0.94
N ASN A 40 -55.76 22.96 -0.41
CA ASN A 40 -55.88 22.76 1.03
C ASN A 40 -55.70 21.29 1.49
N SER A 41 -55.98 21.02 2.76
CA SER A 41 -55.84 19.68 3.37
C SER A 41 -56.65 18.57 2.68
N ILE A 42 -57.71 18.91 1.94
CA ILE A 42 -58.49 17.96 1.15
C ILE A 42 -57.64 17.44 -0.02
N ASP A 43 -56.95 18.33 -0.74
CA ASP A 43 -56.06 17.96 -1.85
C ASP A 43 -54.88 17.15 -1.37
N ALA A 44 -54.29 17.54 -0.23
CA ALA A 44 -53.26 16.72 0.43
C ALA A 44 -53.79 15.33 0.79
N SER A 45 -55.03 15.20 1.26
CA SER A 45 -55.62 13.89 1.55
C SER A 45 -55.80 13.03 0.28
N ILE A 46 -56.15 13.65 -0.86
CA ILE A 46 -56.26 12.97 -2.16
C ILE A 46 -54.88 12.53 -2.65
N LEU A 47 -53.89 13.42 -2.61
CA LEU A 47 -52.53 13.13 -3.03
C LEU A 47 -51.92 12.03 -2.15
N SER A 48 -52.10 12.11 -0.83
CA SER A 48 -51.70 11.04 0.10
C SER A 48 -52.35 9.69 -0.23
N CYS A 49 -53.63 9.67 -0.60
CA CYS A 49 -54.31 8.44 -1.04
C CYS A 49 -53.74 7.88 -2.35
N HIS A 50 -53.30 8.75 -3.28
CA HIS A 50 -52.60 8.37 -4.50
C HIS A 50 -51.25 7.73 -4.16
N VAL A 51 -50.40 8.46 -3.42
CA VAL A 51 -49.04 8.02 -3.03
C VAL A 51 -49.06 6.71 -2.23
N LEU A 52 -50.05 6.52 -1.35
CA LEU A 52 -50.20 5.28 -0.57
C LEU A 52 -50.87 4.13 -1.34
N ASN A 53 -51.17 4.30 -2.63
CA ASN A 53 -51.90 3.34 -3.47
C ASN A 53 -53.27 2.90 -2.87
N VAL A 54 -53.87 3.75 -2.04
CA VAL A 54 -55.20 3.48 -1.44
C VAL A 54 -56.30 3.82 -2.45
N LYS A 55 -56.14 4.92 -3.19
CA LYS A 55 -57.02 5.34 -4.27
C LYS A 55 -56.23 6.18 -5.28
N PRO A 56 -55.84 5.61 -6.43
CA PRO A 56 -55.14 6.35 -7.48
C PRO A 56 -55.96 7.55 -7.97
N TYR A 57 -55.26 8.65 -8.19
CA TYR A 57 -55.78 9.87 -8.80
C TYR A 57 -55.53 9.88 -10.31
N GLU A 58 -56.53 10.25 -11.11
CA GLU A 58 -56.48 10.12 -12.58
C GLU A 58 -55.80 11.30 -13.28
N ASP A 59 -55.90 12.53 -12.75
CA ASP A 59 -55.36 13.74 -13.39
C ASP A 59 -53.98 14.09 -12.84
N THR A 60 -52.98 13.30 -13.22
CA THR A 60 -51.62 13.46 -12.67
C THR A 60 -50.98 14.80 -13.00
N ASN A 61 -51.44 15.51 -14.04
CA ASN A 61 -50.84 16.78 -14.48
C ASN A 61 -50.92 17.90 -13.43
N ILE A 62 -51.96 17.93 -12.60
CA ILE A 62 -52.10 18.96 -11.53
C ILE A 62 -51.60 18.46 -10.18
N ALA A 63 -51.26 17.17 -10.11
CA ALA A 63 -50.79 16.50 -8.90
C ALA A 63 -49.25 16.33 -8.88
N ASP A 64 -48.62 16.41 -10.05
CA ASP A 64 -47.17 16.54 -10.25
C ASP A 64 -46.79 18.02 -10.04
N LEU A 65 -46.22 18.31 -8.87
CA LEU A 65 -45.97 19.65 -8.35
C LEU A 65 -44.53 20.09 -8.53
N ASP A 66 -43.60 19.18 -8.82
CA ASP A 66 -42.25 19.53 -9.23
C ASP A 66 -41.98 19.38 -10.72
N GLY A 67 -42.91 18.80 -11.46
CA GLY A 67 -42.86 18.65 -12.90
C GLY A 67 -41.97 17.51 -13.35
N ASP A 68 -41.64 16.55 -12.48
CA ASP A 68 -40.76 15.42 -12.79
C ASP A 68 -41.46 14.30 -13.58
N GLY A 69 -42.79 14.37 -13.75
CA GLY A 69 -43.64 13.41 -14.43
C GLY A 69 -44.27 12.35 -13.51
N PHE A 70 -43.97 12.38 -12.22
CA PHE A 70 -44.48 11.48 -11.17
C PHE A 70 -45.45 12.20 -10.27
N VAL A 71 -46.22 11.40 -9.53
CA VAL A 71 -47.10 11.87 -8.48
C VAL A 71 -46.79 11.02 -7.25
N ASP A 72 -45.77 11.43 -6.51
CA ASP A 72 -45.18 10.65 -5.42
C ASP A 72 -45.09 11.43 -4.09
N SER A 73 -44.29 10.90 -3.15
CA SER A 73 -44.12 11.51 -1.84
C SER A 73 -43.52 12.91 -1.88
N ILE A 74 -42.74 13.24 -2.91
CA ILE A 74 -42.13 14.55 -3.12
C ILE A 74 -43.22 15.57 -3.47
N ASP A 75 -44.15 15.23 -4.37
CA ASP A 75 -45.33 16.06 -4.64
C ASP A 75 -46.16 16.29 -3.38
N TYR A 76 -46.35 15.24 -2.58
CA TYR A 76 -47.03 15.37 -1.29
C TYR A 76 -46.30 16.32 -0.34
N VAL A 77 -44.96 16.30 -0.31
CA VAL A 77 -44.15 17.24 0.46
C VAL A 77 -44.31 18.66 -0.07
N PHE A 78 -44.28 18.88 -1.39
CA PHE A 78 -44.50 20.21 -1.97
C PHE A 78 -45.90 20.72 -1.67
N LEU A 79 -46.94 19.90 -1.85
CA LEU A 79 -48.32 20.22 -1.49
C LEU A 79 -48.45 20.61 -0.02
N SER A 80 -47.82 19.83 0.86
CA SER A 80 -47.80 20.10 2.30
C SER A 80 -47.08 21.41 2.62
N ARG A 81 -45.94 21.68 2.00
CA ARG A 81 -45.18 22.93 2.19
C ARG A 81 -45.96 24.15 1.71
N TYR A 82 -46.70 24.00 0.61
CA TYR A 82 -47.56 25.06 0.08
C TYR A 82 -48.71 25.38 1.01
N ILE A 83 -49.42 24.35 1.51
CA ILE A 83 -50.51 24.50 2.49
C ILE A 83 -50.00 25.13 3.79
N LEU A 84 -48.74 24.86 4.17
CA LEU A 84 -48.08 25.45 5.33
C LEU A 84 -47.50 26.85 5.09
N HIS A 85 -47.67 27.43 3.89
CA HIS A 85 -47.07 28.70 3.47
C HIS A 85 -45.54 28.75 3.65
N ILE A 86 -44.88 27.60 3.50
CA ILE A 86 -43.41 27.50 3.44
C ILE A 86 -42.93 27.86 2.03
N ILE A 87 -43.73 27.53 1.02
CA ILE A 87 -43.54 27.94 -0.38
C ILE A 87 -44.82 28.65 -0.85
N ASP A 88 -44.66 29.68 -1.68
CA ASP A 88 -45.78 30.45 -2.24
C ASP A 88 -46.18 29.97 -3.65
N LYS A 89 -45.35 29.11 -4.25
CA LYS A 89 -45.51 28.53 -5.59
C LYS A 89 -44.91 27.14 -5.64
N PHE A 90 -45.46 26.28 -6.49
CA PHE A 90 -44.90 24.96 -6.75
C PHE A 90 -43.72 25.04 -7.72
N PRO A 91 -42.70 24.17 -7.61
CA PRO A 91 -41.58 24.15 -8.55
C PRO A 91 -42.02 24.02 -10.02
N VAL A 92 -43.07 23.23 -10.30
CA VAL A 92 -43.63 23.09 -11.66
C VAL A 92 -44.10 24.42 -12.27
N GLU A 93 -44.52 25.39 -11.45
CA GLU A 93 -44.97 26.71 -11.91
C GLU A 93 -43.82 27.63 -12.37
N ALA A 94 -42.57 27.25 -12.11
CA ALA A 94 -41.39 27.96 -12.59
C ALA A 94 -40.90 27.43 -13.96
N ILE A 95 -41.44 26.31 -14.43
CA ILE A 95 -41.03 25.66 -15.67
C ILE A 95 -41.67 26.40 -16.87
N PRO A 96 -40.90 26.88 -17.87
CA PRO A 96 -41.46 27.52 -19.06
C PRO A 96 -42.41 26.58 -19.82
N PRO A 97 -43.51 27.07 -20.43
CA PRO A 97 -44.40 26.22 -21.22
C PRO A 97 -43.68 25.58 -22.41
N MET A 98 -44.20 24.46 -22.90
CA MET A 98 -43.70 23.81 -24.10
C MET A 98 -43.89 24.72 -25.34
N ASP A 99 -42.83 24.85 -26.14
CA ASP A 99 -42.84 25.57 -27.42
C ASP A 99 -43.38 24.68 -28.56
N GLY A 100 -43.34 23.36 -28.39
CA GLY A 100 -43.95 22.40 -29.30
C GLY A 100 -44.14 20.99 -28.74
N GLU A 101 -44.91 20.18 -29.46
CA GLU A 101 -45.16 18.77 -29.18
C GLU A 101 -45.01 17.97 -30.47
N ILE A 102 -44.36 16.80 -30.38
CA ILE A 102 -44.12 15.84 -31.45
C ILE A 102 -44.65 14.47 -30.98
N ILE A 103 -45.56 13.90 -31.75
CA ILE A 103 -46.13 12.57 -31.52
C ILE A 103 -45.68 11.65 -32.66
N LEU A 104 -44.81 10.72 -32.32
CA LEU A 104 -44.21 9.75 -33.23
C LEU A 104 -45.19 8.59 -33.51
N GLY A 105 -45.19 8.10 -34.75
CA GLY A 105 -46.00 6.97 -35.22
C GLY A 105 -45.91 6.84 -36.74
N ASP A 106 -46.76 5.98 -37.32
CA ASP A 106 -46.91 5.84 -38.79
C ASP A 106 -47.20 7.18 -39.48
N THR A 107 -47.86 8.09 -38.76
CA THR A 107 -48.03 9.50 -39.15
C THR A 107 -47.55 10.34 -37.98
N ILE A 108 -46.57 11.21 -38.23
CA ILE A 108 -46.01 12.09 -37.22
C ILE A 108 -46.93 13.31 -37.07
N GLU A 109 -47.52 13.48 -35.89
CA GLU A 109 -48.30 14.66 -35.54
C GLU A 109 -47.42 15.66 -34.79
N TYR A 110 -47.57 16.95 -35.08
CA TYR A 110 -46.79 17.98 -34.40
C TYR A 110 -47.55 19.30 -34.24
N SER A 111 -47.16 20.07 -33.23
CA SER A 111 -47.58 21.44 -33.01
C SER A 111 -46.41 22.27 -32.44
N GLY A 112 -46.42 23.58 -32.64
CA GLY A 112 -45.34 24.46 -32.20
C GLY A 112 -44.59 25.13 -33.35
N LYS A 113 -43.70 26.06 -33.01
CA LYS A 113 -42.93 26.82 -34.01
C LYS A 113 -41.65 26.08 -34.38
N GLY A 114 -41.26 26.20 -35.65
CA GLY A 114 -39.99 25.69 -36.16
C GLY A 114 -39.92 24.18 -36.39
N ILE A 115 -41.03 23.45 -36.22
CA ILE A 115 -41.11 22.01 -36.50
C ILE A 115 -41.61 21.81 -37.94
N SER A 116 -40.91 20.97 -38.70
CA SER A 116 -41.35 20.47 -40.00
C SER A 116 -41.06 18.99 -40.12
N VAL A 117 -41.90 18.26 -40.85
CA VAL A 117 -41.69 16.84 -41.15
C VAL A 117 -41.60 16.66 -42.65
N GLU A 118 -40.50 16.10 -43.13
CA GLU A 118 -40.31 15.65 -44.51
C GLU A 118 -39.93 14.16 -44.47
N ASP A 119 -40.72 13.33 -45.16
CA ASP A 119 -40.69 11.87 -45.03
C ASP A 119 -40.76 11.43 -43.55
N SER A 120 -39.76 10.72 -43.05
CA SER A 120 -39.65 10.31 -41.63
C SER A 120 -38.65 11.16 -40.84
N ILE A 121 -38.32 12.36 -41.31
CA ILE A 121 -37.37 13.27 -40.66
C ILE A 121 -38.14 14.45 -40.04
N VAL A 122 -38.11 14.54 -38.71
CA VAL A 122 -38.61 15.70 -37.96
C VAL A 122 -37.48 16.70 -37.82
N THR A 123 -37.62 17.90 -38.38
CA THR A 123 -36.63 18.98 -38.27
C THR A 123 -37.14 20.08 -37.35
N ILE A 124 -36.33 20.47 -36.36
CA ILE A 124 -36.58 21.58 -35.42
C ILE A 124 -35.60 22.71 -35.72
N THR A 125 -36.12 23.88 -36.10
CA THR A 125 -35.33 25.07 -36.51
C THR A 125 -35.42 26.26 -35.56
N ALA A 126 -36.35 26.21 -34.60
CA ALA A 126 -36.48 27.22 -33.54
C ALA A 126 -35.93 26.64 -32.23
N GLY A 127 -35.28 27.49 -31.43
CA GLY A 127 -34.95 27.14 -30.04
C GLY A 127 -36.22 27.13 -29.18
N GLY A 128 -36.20 26.34 -28.11
CA GLY A 128 -37.34 26.14 -27.22
C GLY A 128 -37.43 24.74 -26.64
N ARG A 129 -38.50 24.49 -25.86
CA ARG A 129 -38.78 23.21 -25.21
C ARG A 129 -39.79 22.40 -26.03
N TYR A 130 -39.44 21.16 -26.37
CA TYR A 130 -40.23 20.29 -27.24
C TYR A 130 -40.51 18.97 -26.55
N LYS A 131 -41.80 18.63 -26.42
CA LYS A 131 -42.24 17.33 -25.92
C LYS A 131 -42.23 16.30 -27.04
N VAL A 132 -41.60 15.14 -26.82
CA VAL A 132 -41.51 14.04 -27.80
C VAL A 132 -42.06 12.76 -27.17
N LYS A 133 -43.02 12.12 -27.84
CA LYS A 133 -43.62 10.85 -27.37
C LYS A 133 -43.99 9.92 -28.51
N GLY A 134 -44.07 8.61 -28.24
CA GLY A 134 -44.49 7.60 -29.21
C GLY A 134 -43.32 6.86 -29.86
N THR A 135 -43.59 6.07 -30.90
CA THR A 135 -42.58 5.24 -31.58
C THR A 135 -42.42 5.65 -33.04
N LEU A 136 -41.18 5.85 -33.49
CA LEU A 136 -40.81 6.02 -34.89
C LEU A 136 -39.91 4.84 -35.30
N GLU A 137 -40.45 3.94 -36.13
CA GLU A 137 -39.76 2.68 -36.51
C GLU A 137 -38.60 2.87 -37.49
N ASP A 138 -38.64 3.92 -38.30
CA ASP A 138 -37.55 4.27 -39.22
C ASP A 138 -37.59 5.76 -39.55
N GLY A 139 -36.78 6.56 -38.87
CA GLY A 139 -36.72 8.01 -39.03
C GLY A 139 -35.90 8.71 -37.96
N MET A 140 -35.80 10.04 -38.07
CA MET A 140 -34.83 10.84 -37.30
C MET A 140 -35.48 12.11 -36.75
N ILE A 141 -35.03 12.56 -35.57
CA ILE A 141 -35.21 13.95 -35.14
C ILE A 141 -33.91 14.73 -35.39
N LYS A 142 -33.97 15.73 -36.25
CA LYS A 142 -32.86 16.65 -36.55
C LYS A 142 -33.14 18.01 -35.92
N VAL A 143 -32.19 18.54 -35.15
CA VAL A 143 -32.22 19.92 -34.66
C VAL A 143 -31.19 20.76 -35.41
N ASP A 144 -31.64 21.88 -35.97
CA ASP A 144 -30.82 22.83 -36.71
C ASP A 144 -31.27 24.26 -36.37
N THR A 145 -30.87 24.72 -35.18
CA THR A 145 -31.24 26.03 -34.65
C THR A 145 -30.02 26.78 -34.11
N THR A 146 -30.17 28.07 -33.86
CA THR A 146 -29.14 28.91 -33.22
C THR A 146 -29.42 29.17 -31.74
N GLY A 147 -30.57 28.71 -31.23
CA GLY A 147 -30.97 28.87 -29.83
C GLY A 147 -30.69 27.62 -29.00
N ASP A 148 -31.05 27.67 -27.72
CA ASP A 148 -31.09 26.49 -26.86
C ASP A 148 -32.29 25.61 -27.23
N VAL A 149 -32.12 24.30 -27.19
CA VAL A 149 -33.19 23.34 -27.43
C VAL A 149 -33.28 22.36 -26.26
N GLU A 150 -34.50 22.04 -25.86
CA GLU A 150 -34.77 20.97 -24.90
C GLU A 150 -35.73 19.97 -25.54
N LEU A 151 -35.36 18.69 -25.56
CA LEU A 151 -36.21 17.58 -25.98
C LEU A 151 -36.64 16.78 -24.74
N GLU A 152 -37.89 16.96 -24.32
CA GLU A 152 -38.50 16.19 -23.22
C GLU A 152 -39.05 14.86 -23.77
N LEU A 153 -38.32 13.78 -23.51
CA LEU A 153 -38.64 12.43 -24.00
C LEU A 153 -39.58 11.70 -23.03
N ILE A 154 -40.76 11.31 -23.55
CA ILE A 154 -41.80 10.60 -22.79
C ILE A 154 -42.27 9.37 -23.60
N ASN A 155 -41.68 8.21 -23.31
CA ASN A 155 -41.90 6.99 -24.09
C ASN A 155 -41.61 7.23 -25.57
N ALA A 156 -40.53 7.96 -25.86
CA ALA A 156 -40.05 8.23 -27.20
C ALA A 156 -39.09 7.10 -27.63
N ASN A 157 -39.49 6.32 -28.61
CA ASN A 157 -38.70 5.21 -29.16
C ASN A 157 -38.42 5.50 -30.64
N ILE A 158 -37.17 5.77 -31.00
CA ILE A 158 -36.77 6.21 -32.33
C ILE A 158 -35.71 5.26 -32.86
N THR A 159 -36.02 4.61 -33.98
CA THR A 159 -35.09 3.82 -34.77
C THR A 159 -34.86 4.52 -36.10
N ASN A 160 -33.62 4.62 -36.55
CA ASN A 160 -33.27 5.09 -37.89
C ASN A 160 -32.31 4.09 -38.53
N SER A 161 -32.74 3.40 -39.58
CA SER A 161 -31.92 2.36 -40.23
C SER A 161 -30.75 2.90 -41.07
N ASN A 162 -30.68 4.23 -41.28
CA ASN A 162 -29.69 4.85 -42.17
C ASN A 162 -29.15 6.19 -41.63
N GLY A 163 -28.93 6.28 -40.32
CA GLY A 163 -28.38 7.47 -39.67
C GLY A 163 -28.74 7.53 -38.19
N PRO A 164 -28.44 8.65 -37.49
CA PRO A 164 -28.76 8.83 -36.08
C PRO A 164 -30.27 8.82 -35.81
N ALA A 165 -30.67 8.40 -34.61
CA ALA A 165 -32.04 8.56 -34.12
C ALA A 165 -32.33 10.03 -33.78
N ILE A 166 -31.38 10.69 -33.11
CA ILE A 166 -31.41 12.13 -32.82
C ILE A 166 -30.10 12.77 -33.27
N TYR A 167 -30.19 13.81 -34.11
CA TYR A 167 -29.06 14.60 -34.58
C TYR A 167 -29.23 16.07 -34.28
N ILE A 168 -28.45 16.61 -33.34
CA ILE A 168 -28.32 18.04 -33.10
C ILE A 168 -27.22 18.58 -34.03
N ALA A 169 -27.62 18.97 -35.25
CA ALA A 169 -26.72 19.51 -36.26
C ALA A 169 -26.20 20.90 -35.87
N ASN A 170 -27.08 21.75 -35.33
CA ASN A 170 -26.75 23.05 -34.75
C ASN A 170 -27.70 23.37 -33.59
N ALA A 171 -27.13 23.88 -32.49
CA ALA A 171 -27.83 24.52 -31.37
C ALA A 171 -26.82 25.38 -30.60
N ASN A 172 -27.29 26.29 -29.74
CA ASN A 172 -26.40 26.90 -28.74
C ASN A 172 -26.08 25.91 -27.60
N LYS A 173 -27.08 25.13 -27.20
CA LYS A 173 -27.02 24.00 -26.27
C LYS A 173 -28.20 23.07 -26.56
N ALA A 174 -28.03 21.77 -26.35
CA ALA A 174 -29.12 20.80 -26.41
C ALA A 174 -29.26 20.03 -25.10
N ASP A 175 -30.48 19.97 -24.58
CA ASP A 175 -30.85 19.22 -23.39
C ASP A 175 -31.81 18.08 -23.78
N ILE A 176 -31.43 16.84 -23.47
CA ILE A 176 -32.28 15.65 -23.58
C ILE A 176 -32.81 15.35 -22.18
N VAL A 177 -34.08 15.66 -21.94
CA VAL A 177 -34.71 15.51 -20.63
C VAL A 177 -35.58 14.26 -20.65
N THR A 178 -35.19 13.28 -19.85
CA THR A 178 -35.92 12.01 -19.72
C THR A 178 -36.86 12.08 -18.51
N LYS A 179 -38.11 11.66 -18.69
CA LYS A 179 -39.08 11.41 -17.59
C LYS A 179 -39.05 9.90 -17.26
N THR A 180 -39.57 9.39 -16.12
CA THR A 180 -39.39 7.94 -15.75
C THR A 180 -39.95 6.91 -16.75
N ALA A 181 -40.61 7.36 -17.80
CA ALA A 181 -40.82 6.58 -19.01
C ALA A 181 -39.50 5.98 -19.58
N PHE A 182 -39.63 4.85 -20.26
CA PHE A 182 -38.54 4.24 -21.02
C PHE A 182 -38.46 4.90 -22.40
N ASN A 183 -37.28 5.39 -22.78
CA ASN A 183 -37.01 5.96 -24.09
C ASN A 183 -35.89 5.17 -24.78
N SER A 184 -36.02 4.92 -26.08
CA SER A 184 -34.98 4.21 -26.85
C SER A 184 -34.56 4.96 -28.10
N LEU A 185 -33.25 5.04 -28.32
CA LEU A 185 -32.63 5.60 -29.52
C LEU A 185 -31.81 4.50 -30.20
N THR A 186 -32.01 4.26 -31.49
CA THR A 186 -31.27 3.25 -32.25
C THR A 186 -30.96 3.75 -33.65
N ASP A 187 -29.68 3.75 -34.04
CA ASP A 187 -29.27 3.98 -35.43
C ASP A 187 -29.12 2.66 -36.20
N GLY A 188 -28.82 2.77 -37.49
CA GLY A 188 -28.54 1.66 -38.38
C GLY A 188 -27.07 1.30 -38.38
N SER A 189 -26.69 0.23 -39.06
CA SER A 189 -25.27 -0.12 -39.29
C SER A 189 -24.62 0.67 -40.44
N VAL A 190 -25.35 1.63 -41.02
CA VAL A 190 -24.96 2.52 -42.12
C VAL A 190 -25.56 3.90 -41.87
N SER A 191 -24.94 4.94 -42.44
CA SER A 191 -25.40 6.32 -42.28
C SER A 191 -25.42 7.05 -43.62
N ILE A 192 -26.48 7.82 -43.91
CA ILE A 192 -26.51 8.75 -45.05
C ILE A 192 -25.50 9.91 -44.91
N TYR A 193 -25.01 10.13 -43.69
CA TYR A 193 -24.01 11.13 -43.36
C TYR A 193 -22.61 10.51 -43.29
N ASP A 194 -22.35 9.41 -43.99
CA ASP A 194 -20.99 8.88 -44.16
C ASP A 194 -20.39 9.44 -45.46
N THR A 195 -20.00 10.71 -45.42
CA THR A 195 -19.45 11.44 -46.58
C THR A 195 -18.14 12.13 -46.22
N GLU A 196 -17.34 12.50 -47.23
CA GLU A 196 -16.11 13.28 -47.00
C GLU A 196 -16.38 14.70 -46.45
N GLU A 197 -17.60 15.23 -46.60
CA GLU A 197 -17.97 16.61 -46.22
C GLU A 197 -18.54 16.69 -44.79
N GLU A 198 -19.32 15.69 -44.39
CA GLU A 198 -20.00 15.62 -43.09
C GLU A 198 -20.02 14.16 -42.65
N LYS A 199 -19.54 13.90 -41.42
CA LYS A 199 -19.57 12.59 -40.76
C LYS A 199 -20.34 12.65 -39.44
N VAL A 200 -21.41 11.87 -39.31
CA VAL A 200 -22.27 11.82 -38.12
C VAL A 200 -22.17 10.42 -37.52
N GLU A 201 -21.52 10.33 -36.35
CA GLU A 201 -20.93 9.11 -35.80
C GLU A 201 -21.69 8.59 -34.56
N GLY A 202 -22.99 8.33 -34.65
CA GLY A 202 -23.67 7.60 -33.56
C GLY A 202 -25.19 7.68 -33.55
N ALA A 203 -25.81 7.10 -32.53
CA ALA A 203 -27.27 7.06 -32.40
C ALA A 203 -27.86 8.35 -31.82
N LEU A 204 -27.19 8.95 -30.83
CA LEU A 204 -27.44 10.31 -30.35
C LEU A 204 -26.20 11.15 -30.63
N VAL A 205 -26.35 12.13 -31.54
CA VAL A 205 -25.23 12.97 -31.98
C VAL A 205 -25.53 14.44 -31.72
N SER A 206 -24.57 15.14 -31.14
CA SER A 206 -24.63 16.60 -30.98
C SER A 206 -23.36 17.31 -31.42
N ASN A 207 -23.51 18.31 -32.28
CA ASN A 207 -22.44 19.25 -32.64
C ASN A 207 -22.34 20.45 -31.67
N ALA A 208 -23.23 20.52 -30.68
CA ALA A 208 -23.30 21.54 -29.64
C ALA A 208 -23.15 20.90 -28.25
N PRO A 209 -22.90 21.69 -27.18
CA PRO A 209 -22.90 21.15 -25.82
C PRO A 209 -24.20 20.40 -25.52
N LEU A 210 -24.06 19.18 -25.02
CA LEU A 210 -25.15 18.23 -24.82
C LEU A 210 -25.32 17.94 -23.32
N SER A 211 -26.54 18.07 -22.81
CA SER A 211 -26.93 17.58 -21.49
C SER A 211 -27.93 16.45 -21.64
N ILE A 212 -27.79 15.39 -20.85
CA ILE A 212 -28.79 14.33 -20.71
C ILE A 212 -29.17 14.28 -19.24
N CYS A 213 -30.44 14.51 -18.92
CA CYS A 213 -30.85 14.59 -17.53
C CYS A 213 -32.27 14.09 -17.29
N GLY A 214 -32.65 14.10 -16.01
CA GLY A 214 -34.00 13.75 -15.56
C GLY A 214 -34.14 12.27 -15.19
N PRO A 215 -35.19 11.94 -14.41
CA PRO A 215 -35.32 10.65 -13.71
C PRO A 215 -35.64 9.45 -14.63
N GLY A 216 -35.62 9.66 -15.94
CA GLY A 216 -35.93 8.67 -16.95
C GLY A 216 -34.86 7.64 -17.24
N ILE A 217 -35.27 6.64 -18.01
CA ILE A 217 -34.37 5.65 -18.59
C ILE A 217 -34.18 5.99 -20.06
N LEU A 218 -32.93 6.19 -20.46
CA LEU A 218 -32.52 6.31 -21.86
C LEU A 218 -31.74 5.06 -22.27
N SER A 219 -32.28 4.31 -23.23
CA SER A 219 -31.57 3.21 -23.87
C SER A 219 -31.04 3.67 -25.23
N VAL A 220 -29.73 3.58 -25.46
CA VAL A 220 -29.09 3.98 -26.72
C VAL A 220 -28.40 2.77 -27.34
N THR A 221 -28.72 2.47 -28.59
CA THR A 221 -28.05 1.42 -29.38
C THR A 221 -27.37 2.05 -30.58
N GLY A 222 -26.04 2.13 -30.54
CA GLY A 222 -25.17 2.56 -31.65
C GLY A 222 -24.68 1.36 -32.45
N ASN A 223 -25.11 1.24 -33.70
CA ASN A 223 -24.77 0.19 -34.64
C ASN A 223 -23.79 0.66 -35.72
N TYR A 224 -23.80 1.94 -36.06
CA TYR A 224 -22.92 2.51 -37.09
C TYR A 224 -21.55 2.88 -36.53
N ASP A 225 -21.53 3.59 -35.40
CA ASP A 225 -20.31 4.12 -34.77
C ASP A 225 -20.53 4.21 -33.24
N GLN A 226 -20.51 5.41 -32.64
CA GLN A 226 -20.66 5.61 -31.20
C GLN A 226 -22.10 5.40 -30.71
N GLY A 227 -22.27 5.07 -29.43
CA GLY A 227 -23.60 5.14 -28.81
C GLY A 227 -24.10 6.58 -28.71
N ILE A 228 -23.39 7.37 -27.90
CA ILE A 228 -23.63 8.81 -27.70
C ILE A 228 -22.35 9.55 -28.08
N ILE A 229 -22.45 10.57 -28.94
CA ILE A 229 -21.33 11.44 -29.27
C ILE A 229 -21.70 12.92 -29.15
N SER A 230 -20.83 13.67 -28.47
CA SER A 230 -20.85 15.13 -28.46
C SER A 230 -19.54 15.67 -29.05
N TYR A 231 -19.63 16.59 -30.00
CA TYR A 231 -18.46 17.32 -30.51
C TYR A 231 -18.09 18.53 -29.63
N SER A 232 -18.80 18.74 -28.53
CA SER A 232 -18.50 19.69 -27.45
C SER A 232 -18.67 19.01 -26.08
N LYS A 233 -18.62 19.75 -24.97
CA LYS A 233 -18.89 19.21 -23.63
C LYS A 233 -20.18 18.38 -23.55
N LEU A 234 -20.09 17.23 -22.88
CA LEU A 234 -21.22 16.35 -22.54
C LEU A 234 -21.43 16.32 -21.02
N CYS A 235 -22.67 16.50 -20.57
CA CYS A 235 -23.09 16.33 -19.18
C CYS A 235 -24.21 15.29 -19.07
N ILE A 236 -24.10 14.34 -18.13
CA ILE A 236 -25.15 13.38 -17.80
C ILE A 236 -25.46 13.53 -16.32
N GLU A 237 -26.69 13.92 -15.97
CA GLU A 237 -27.07 14.27 -14.60
C GLU A 237 -28.40 13.64 -14.18
N GLY A 238 -28.40 12.90 -13.07
CA GLY A 238 -29.62 12.44 -12.42
C GLY A 238 -30.46 11.47 -13.27
N THR A 239 -29.83 10.73 -14.20
CA THR A 239 -30.53 9.91 -15.19
C THR A 239 -29.98 8.48 -15.26
N ARG A 240 -30.81 7.54 -15.72
CA ARG A 240 -30.37 6.16 -16.00
C ARG A 240 -30.12 5.98 -17.49
N VAL A 241 -28.90 5.60 -17.87
CA VAL A 241 -28.50 5.42 -19.28
C VAL A 241 -27.99 4.01 -19.52
N ASN A 242 -28.59 3.31 -20.47
CA ASN A 242 -28.14 1.99 -20.93
C ASN A 242 -27.63 2.11 -22.36
N ILE A 243 -26.39 1.73 -22.62
CA ILE A 243 -25.73 1.89 -23.93
C ILE A 243 -25.25 0.55 -24.44
N VAL A 244 -25.58 0.26 -25.70
CA VAL A 244 -24.95 -0.79 -26.50
C VAL A 244 -24.34 -0.14 -27.73
N SER A 245 -23.01 -0.15 -27.83
CA SER A 245 -22.26 0.35 -29.00
C SER A 245 -21.57 -0.81 -29.69
N ASN A 246 -22.06 -1.21 -30.86
CA ASN A 246 -21.60 -2.39 -31.58
C ASN A 246 -20.39 -2.12 -32.49
N ALA A 247 -20.04 -0.85 -32.73
CA ALA A 247 -19.00 -0.46 -33.67
C ALA A 247 -17.84 0.30 -33.03
N ALA A 248 -18.12 1.13 -32.01
CA ALA A 248 -17.12 1.98 -31.38
C ALA A 248 -17.39 2.16 -29.88
N ASP A 249 -17.19 3.37 -29.36
CA ASP A 249 -17.25 3.71 -27.94
C ASP A 249 -18.71 3.82 -27.48
N GLY A 250 -18.94 3.64 -26.18
CA GLY A 250 -20.24 3.85 -25.57
C GLY A 250 -20.62 5.34 -25.55
N ILE A 251 -19.79 6.13 -24.86
CA ILE A 251 -19.91 7.58 -24.72
C ILE A 251 -18.64 8.22 -25.26
N HIS A 252 -18.77 9.16 -26.20
CA HIS A 252 -17.64 9.89 -26.77
C HIS A 252 -17.85 11.41 -26.69
N SER A 253 -16.86 12.14 -26.20
CA SER A 253 -16.82 13.60 -26.28
C SER A 253 -15.53 14.11 -26.93
N LYS A 254 -15.64 15.07 -27.84
CA LYS A 254 -14.46 15.79 -28.37
C LYS A 254 -13.97 16.89 -27.44
N GLU A 255 -14.69 17.17 -26.36
CA GLU A 255 -14.27 18.00 -25.22
C GLU A 255 -14.47 17.17 -23.92
N SER A 256 -14.78 17.80 -22.78
CA SER A 256 -14.94 17.11 -21.50
C SER A 256 -16.24 16.29 -21.38
N ILE A 257 -16.26 15.36 -20.42
CA ILE A 257 -17.44 14.61 -19.97
C ILE A 257 -17.64 14.83 -18.47
N GLU A 258 -18.88 15.07 -18.06
CA GLU A 258 -19.29 15.18 -16.66
C GLU A 258 -20.48 14.24 -16.40
N ILE A 259 -20.38 13.38 -15.40
CA ILE A 259 -21.41 12.41 -15.02
C ILE A 259 -21.72 12.61 -13.53
N ILE A 260 -22.95 12.98 -13.21
CA ILE A 260 -23.35 13.34 -11.85
C ILE A 260 -24.60 12.55 -11.44
N SER A 261 -24.57 11.93 -10.26
CA SER A 261 -25.72 11.25 -9.65
C SER A 261 -26.52 10.36 -10.61
N SER A 262 -25.81 9.64 -11.48
CA SER A 262 -26.40 8.87 -12.59
C SER A 262 -26.13 7.37 -12.44
N ASP A 263 -26.97 6.55 -13.10
CA ASP A 263 -26.87 5.09 -13.14
C ASP A 263 -26.62 4.68 -14.61
N ILE A 264 -25.39 4.26 -14.92
CA ILE A 264 -24.95 4.05 -16.31
C ILE A 264 -24.49 2.62 -16.52
N LYS A 265 -25.00 1.97 -17.57
CA LYS A 265 -24.56 0.66 -18.03
C LYS A 265 -24.09 0.73 -19.49
N ILE A 266 -22.87 0.28 -19.77
CA ILE A 266 -22.27 0.34 -21.11
C ILE A 266 -21.76 -1.04 -21.54
N HIS A 267 -22.16 -1.43 -22.75
CA HIS A 267 -21.48 -2.47 -23.52
C HIS A 267 -20.98 -1.85 -24.84
N ALA A 268 -19.67 -1.91 -25.10
CA ALA A 268 -19.09 -1.26 -26.28
C ALA A 268 -18.00 -2.11 -26.97
N ALA A 269 -17.90 -1.98 -28.29
CA ALA A 269 -16.89 -2.66 -29.12
C ALA A 269 -15.52 -1.95 -29.09
N SER A 270 -15.46 -0.71 -28.59
CA SER A 270 -14.24 0.06 -28.34
C SER A 270 -14.24 0.50 -26.86
N ASP A 271 -14.08 1.78 -26.55
CA ASP A 271 -13.95 2.26 -25.18
C ASP A 271 -15.32 2.43 -24.52
N GLY A 272 -15.41 2.34 -23.19
CA GLY A 272 -16.66 2.62 -22.48
C GLY A 272 -17.01 4.11 -22.54
N ILE A 273 -16.11 4.92 -22.00
CA ILE A 273 -16.21 6.39 -21.95
C ILE A 273 -14.92 6.98 -22.51
N HIS A 274 -15.03 7.77 -23.58
CA HIS A 274 -13.89 8.38 -24.27
C HIS A 274 -13.99 9.90 -24.32
N SER A 275 -12.95 10.61 -23.88
CA SER A 275 -12.87 12.08 -23.96
C SER A 275 -11.53 12.57 -24.50
N LYS A 276 -11.57 13.63 -25.32
CA LYS A 276 -10.36 14.36 -25.74
C LYS A 276 -9.89 15.41 -24.72
N GLU A 277 -10.66 15.66 -23.67
CA GLU A 277 -10.32 16.49 -22.51
C GLU A 277 -10.60 15.71 -21.22
N GLY A 278 -10.97 16.38 -20.13
CA GLY A 278 -11.15 15.75 -18.82
C GLY A 278 -12.47 15.00 -18.65
N ILE A 279 -12.45 14.02 -17.76
CA ILE A 279 -13.64 13.26 -17.34
C ILE A 279 -13.86 13.46 -15.84
N GLU A 280 -15.08 13.84 -15.46
CA GLU A 280 -15.50 14.00 -14.08
C GLU A 280 -16.71 13.11 -13.79
N ILE A 281 -16.60 12.27 -12.76
CA ILE A 281 -17.66 11.35 -12.32
C ILE A 281 -17.92 11.59 -10.84
N ILE A 282 -19.15 12.00 -10.51
CA ILE A 282 -19.55 12.37 -9.15
C ILE A 282 -20.78 11.56 -8.75
N ASP A 283 -20.69 10.85 -7.62
CA ASP A 283 -21.82 10.19 -6.95
C ASP A 283 -22.66 9.28 -7.88
N SER A 284 -21.99 8.60 -8.82
CA SER A 284 -22.65 7.81 -9.87
C SER A 284 -22.32 6.32 -9.75
N ASP A 285 -23.30 5.47 -10.09
CA ASP A 285 -23.12 4.02 -10.19
C ASP A 285 -22.92 3.66 -11.68
N ILE A 286 -21.78 3.07 -12.05
CA ILE A 286 -21.42 2.80 -13.44
C ILE A 286 -20.95 1.35 -13.63
N GLU A 287 -21.50 0.65 -14.63
CA GLU A 287 -21.10 -0.69 -15.06
C GLU A 287 -20.65 -0.67 -16.53
N ILE A 288 -19.44 -1.16 -16.82
CA ILE A 288 -18.83 -1.15 -18.16
C ILE A 288 -18.33 -2.57 -18.52
N ASP A 289 -18.69 -3.09 -19.70
CA ASP A 289 -18.10 -4.31 -20.28
C ASP A 289 -17.71 -4.07 -21.76
N VAL A 290 -16.40 -3.93 -22.03
CA VAL A 290 -15.89 -3.38 -23.29
C VAL A 290 -14.68 -4.11 -23.87
N ALA A 291 -14.48 -3.97 -25.18
CA ALA A 291 -13.40 -4.64 -25.92
C ALA A 291 -12.11 -3.79 -26.07
N SER A 292 -12.09 -2.57 -25.55
CA SER A 292 -10.90 -1.72 -25.43
C SER A 292 -10.75 -1.23 -23.98
N ASP A 293 -10.63 0.07 -23.73
CA ASP A 293 -10.42 0.63 -22.40
C ASP A 293 -11.76 0.93 -21.72
N GLY A 294 -11.83 0.80 -20.40
CA GLY A 294 -13.05 1.16 -19.65
C GLY A 294 -13.36 2.65 -19.77
N ILE A 295 -12.39 3.47 -19.37
CA ILE A 295 -12.42 4.94 -19.45
C ILE A 295 -11.12 5.42 -20.08
N ASP A 296 -11.17 6.22 -21.15
CA ASP A 296 -10.00 6.84 -21.80
C ASP A 296 -10.15 8.36 -21.88
N SER A 297 -9.22 9.08 -21.26
CA SER A 297 -9.13 10.55 -21.33
C SER A 297 -7.77 11.01 -21.87
N LYS A 298 -7.79 12.05 -22.71
CA LYS A 298 -6.56 12.76 -23.13
C LYS A 298 -6.15 13.91 -22.20
N ALA A 299 -6.87 14.12 -21.10
CA ALA A 299 -6.51 14.98 -19.98
C ALA A 299 -6.71 14.20 -18.66
N GLY A 300 -6.97 14.88 -17.54
CA GLY A 300 -7.16 14.23 -16.23
C GLY A 300 -8.55 13.61 -16.03
N ILE A 301 -8.63 12.67 -15.08
CA ILE A 301 -9.85 11.98 -14.66
C ILE A 301 -10.07 12.22 -13.17
N TYR A 302 -11.25 12.69 -12.79
CA TYR A 302 -11.65 12.87 -11.40
C TYR A 302 -12.89 12.02 -11.09
N ILE A 303 -12.79 11.15 -10.08
CA ILE A 303 -13.89 10.30 -9.63
C ILE A 303 -14.11 10.55 -8.16
N GLN A 304 -15.30 11.05 -7.82
CA GLN A 304 -15.70 11.33 -6.46
C GLN A 304 -16.96 10.54 -6.11
N LYS A 305 -16.90 9.74 -5.04
CA LYS A 305 -18.02 8.88 -4.59
C LYS A 305 -18.49 7.91 -5.69
N GLY A 306 -19.65 7.30 -5.48
CA GLY A 306 -20.23 6.35 -6.41
C GLY A 306 -19.57 4.97 -6.39
N ARG A 307 -20.07 4.08 -7.25
CA ARG A 307 -19.52 2.73 -7.46
C ARG A 307 -19.27 2.49 -8.93
N LEU A 308 -18.09 1.98 -9.25
CA LEU A 308 -17.73 1.68 -10.62
C LEU A 308 -17.32 0.21 -10.73
N ASN A 309 -17.90 -0.51 -11.69
CA ASN A 309 -17.52 -1.88 -12.02
C ASN A 309 -17.18 -1.96 -13.51
N ILE A 310 -15.89 -2.12 -13.81
CA ILE A 310 -15.34 -2.02 -15.16
C ILE A 310 -14.67 -3.34 -15.53
N LYS A 311 -15.18 -3.95 -16.59
CA LYS A 311 -14.56 -5.05 -17.30
C LYS A 311 -14.06 -4.57 -18.66
N ALA A 312 -12.75 -4.52 -18.84
CA ALA A 312 -12.12 -3.99 -20.05
C ALA A 312 -11.16 -5.02 -20.65
N ALA A 313 -11.19 -5.22 -21.97
CA ALA A 313 -10.25 -6.13 -22.63
C ALA A 313 -8.83 -5.55 -22.76
N LYS A 314 -8.66 -4.25 -22.50
CA LYS A 314 -7.36 -3.59 -22.34
C LYS A 314 -7.26 -2.98 -20.94
N HIS A 315 -7.15 -1.66 -20.82
CA HIS A 315 -6.92 -0.98 -19.54
C HIS A 315 -8.24 -0.65 -18.86
N GLY A 316 -8.24 -0.60 -17.52
CA GLY A 316 -9.41 -0.16 -16.75
C GLY A 316 -9.67 1.33 -16.94
N ILE A 317 -8.71 2.15 -16.51
CA ILE A 317 -8.75 3.62 -16.58
C ILE A 317 -7.45 4.14 -17.20
N THR A 318 -7.57 4.79 -18.37
CA THR A 318 -6.47 5.37 -19.13
C THR A 318 -6.54 6.90 -19.10
N SER A 319 -5.43 7.57 -18.79
CA SER A 319 -5.32 9.03 -18.81
C SER A 319 -4.00 9.51 -19.42
N LYS A 320 -3.99 10.72 -20.00
CA LYS A 320 -2.74 11.45 -20.31
C LYS A 320 -2.41 12.54 -19.29
N GLY A 321 -3.26 12.71 -18.28
CA GLY A 321 -3.07 13.65 -17.18
C GLY A 321 -3.17 12.94 -15.82
N GLU A 322 -3.58 13.65 -14.78
CA GLU A 322 -3.71 13.07 -13.44
C GLU A 322 -5.01 12.28 -13.28
N ILE A 323 -4.97 11.24 -12.45
CA ILE A 323 -6.16 10.50 -12.01
C ILE A 323 -6.33 10.76 -10.51
N GLU A 324 -7.49 11.28 -10.11
CA GLU A 324 -7.81 11.49 -8.70
C GLU A 324 -9.09 10.76 -8.32
N LEU A 325 -8.99 9.96 -7.25
CA LEU A 325 -10.08 9.20 -6.64
C LEU A 325 -10.33 9.72 -5.22
N ASP A 326 -11.56 10.16 -4.95
CA ASP A 326 -11.93 10.78 -3.68
C ASP A 326 -13.25 10.19 -3.14
N ASP A 327 -13.19 9.56 -1.96
CA ASP A 327 -14.36 8.97 -1.28
C ASP A 327 -15.11 7.94 -2.15
N VAL A 328 -14.43 7.29 -3.10
CA VAL A 328 -15.03 6.28 -3.99
C VAL A 328 -15.45 5.07 -3.16
N ILE A 329 -16.75 4.75 -3.22
CA ILE A 329 -17.33 3.71 -2.35
C ILE A 329 -16.75 2.34 -2.70
N GLU A 330 -16.64 2.07 -4.00
CA GLU A 330 -16.07 0.84 -4.55
C GLU A 330 -15.72 1.05 -6.03
N LEU A 331 -14.49 0.74 -6.40
CA LEU A 331 -14.02 0.66 -7.78
C LEU A 331 -13.52 -0.77 -8.03
N VAL A 332 -14.16 -1.49 -8.94
CA VAL A 332 -13.75 -2.83 -9.36
C VAL A 332 -13.27 -2.79 -10.79
N LEU A 333 -12.02 -3.21 -11.03
CA LEU A 333 -11.39 -3.28 -12.34
C LEU A 333 -11.02 -4.73 -12.65
N ASN A 334 -11.55 -5.29 -13.74
CA ASN A 334 -11.10 -6.56 -14.31
C ASN A 334 -10.61 -6.29 -15.74
N THR A 335 -9.31 -6.42 -15.95
CA THR A 335 -8.63 -5.80 -17.09
C THR A 335 -7.76 -6.79 -17.85
N GLY A 336 -7.74 -6.64 -19.18
CA GLY A 336 -6.92 -7.45 -20.06
C GLY A 336 -5.46 -7.01 -20.13
N ARG A 337 -5.18 -5.79 -19.66
CA ARG A 337 -3.85 -5.20 -19.46
C ARG A 337 -3.80 -4.60 -18.05
N ASP A 338 -3.55 -3.30 -17.93
CA ASP A 338 -3.36 -2.63 -16.64
C ASP A 338 -4.68 -2.19 -16.00
N GLY A 339 -4.71 -2.12 -14.67
CA GLY A 339 -5.81 -1.48 -13.94
C GLY A 339 -5.89 0.01 -14.26
N PHE A 340 -4.80 0.73 -13.98
CA PHE A 340 -4.60 2.14 -14.31
C PHE A 340 -3.42 2.30 -15.26
N ASN A 341 -3.60 3.11 -16.31
CA ASN A 341 -2.52 3.51 -17.21
C ASN A 341 -2.52 5.03 -17.33
N THR A 342 -1.47 5.71 -16.85
CA THR A 342 -1.45 7.17 -16.93
C THR A 342 -0.08 7.78 -17.19
N GLY A 343 -0.09 8.82 -18.03
CA GLY A 343 1.06 9.71 -18.23
C GLY A 343 1.24 10.80 -17.17
N GLY A 344 0.42 10.78 -16.11
CA GLY A 344 0.47 11.72 -14.98
C GLY A 344 0.57 11.01 -13.64
N SER A 345 0.12 11.67 -12.57
CA SER A 345 0.10 11.10 -11.22
C SER A 345 -1.26 10.49 -10.86
N VAL A 346 -1.25 9.59 -9.87
CA VAL A 346 -2.47 9.04 -9.28
C VAL A 346 -2.58 9.47 -7.82
N LEU A 347 -3.73 10.03 -7.44
CA LEU A 347 -4.06 10.41 -6.07
C LEU A 347 -5.29 9.65 -5.60
N ILE A 348 -5.16 8.92 -4.50
CA ILE A 348 -6.25 8.14 -3.91
C ILE A 348 -6.50 8.62 -2.48
N LYS A 349 -7.76 8.91 -2.18
CA LYS A 349 -8.22 9.33 -0.85
C LYS A 349 -9.45 8.54 -0.46
N ASP A 350 -9.43 7.96 0.74
CA ASP A 350 -10.64 7.44 1.42
C ASP A 350 -11.47 6.43 0.58
N SER A 351 -10.80 5.67 -0.31
CA SER A 351 -11.44 4.90 -1.40
C SER A 351 -11.21 3.39 -1.30
N ARG A 352 -12.14 2.59 -1.84
CA ARG A 352 -11.99 1.12 -1.92
C ARG A 352 -11.82 0.67 -3.35
N ILE A 353 -10.73 -0.03 -3.64
CA ILE A 353 -10.34 -0.39 -5.00
C ILE A 353 -9.97 -1.86 -5.03
N PHE A 354 -10.53 -2.58 -6.00
CA PHE A 354 -10.27 -3.98 -6.29
C PHE A 354 -9.80 -4.10 -7.74
N ILE A 355 -8.63 -4.67 -7.97
CA ILE A 355 -8.03 -4.80 -9.31
C ILE A 355 -7.63 -6.24 -9.57
N GLU A 356 -8.11 -6.78 -10.70
CA GLU A 356 -7.55 -7.96 -11.35
C GLU A 356 -7.00 -7.51 -12.71
N ALA A 357 -5.68 -7.52 -12.86
CA ALA A 357 -4.96 -7.07 -14.05
C ALA A 357 -4.08 -8.19 -14.63
N ASN A 358 -3.98 -8.24 -15.96
CA ASN A 358 -3.13 -9.21 -16.66
C ASN A 358 -1.74 -8.64 -17.02
N GLU A 359 -1.55 -7.34 -16.86
CA GLU A 359 -0.26 -6.66 -16.87
C GLU A 359 -0.10 -6.03 -15.46
N GLU A 360 0.02 -4.71 -15.34
CA GLU A 360 0.25 -4.04 -14.06
C GLU A 360 -1.06 -3.66 -13.32
N GLY A 361 -1.02 -3.54 -11.99
CA GLY A 361 -2.13 -2.91 -11.27
C GLY A 361 -2.22 -1.41 -11.62
N PHE A 362 -1.06 -0.75 -11.61
CA PHE A 362 -0.84 0.65 -11.91
C PHE A 362 0.41 0.79 -12.78
N ASP A 363 0.26 1.35 -13.98
CA ASP A 363 1.34 1.84 -14.85
C ASP A 363 1.27 3.39 -14.86
N VAL A 364 2.24 4.04 -14.22
CA VAL A 364 2.17 5.47 -13.85
C VAL A 364 3.50 6.19 -14.11
N ASP A 365 3.50 7.11 -15.09
CA ASP A 365 4.69 7.94 -15.39
C ASP A 365 5.04 8.96 -14.26
N GLY A 366 4.09 9.29 -13.39
CA GLY A 366 4.24 10.24 -12.28
C GLY A 366 4.23 9.59 -10.89
N ASP A 367 3.95 10.39 -9.86
CA ASP A 367 3.81 9.88 -8.50
C ASP A 367 2.49 9.12 -8.27
N VAL A 368 2.51 8.12 -7.39
CA VAL A 368 1.31 7.52 -6.79
C VAL A 368 1.26 7.93 -5.31
N THR A 369 0.18 8.59 -4.92
CA THR A 369 -0.01 9.08 -3.55
C THR A 369 -1.32 8.60 -2.96
N LEU A 370 -1.26 7.98 -1.78
CA LEU A 370 -2.41 7.67 -0.96
C LEU A 370 -2.42 8.56 0.28
N LEU A 371 -3.51 9.31 0.47
CA LEU A 371 -3.68 10.27 1.56
C LEU A 371 -5.05 10.09 2.21
N ASP A 372 -5.12 9.26 3.25
CA ASP A 372 -6.39 9.03 3.93
C ASP A 372 -6.66 9.97 5.10
N SER A 373 -7.95 10.20 5.35
CA SER A 373 -8.43 10.93 6.51
C SER A 373 -8.23 10.15 7.83
N GLU A 374 -8.56 10.77 8.97
CA GLU A 374 -8.56 10.05 10.26
C GLU A 374 -9.75 9.08 10.39
N ASP A 375 -10.86 9.37 9.71
CA ASP A 375 -12.14 8.69 9.92
C ASP A 375 -12.37 7.53 8.93
N ARG A 376 -11.62 7.49 7.83
CA ARG A 376 -11.67 6.43 6.82
C ARG A 376 -10.27 6.13 6.33
N ILE A 377 -10.01 4.86 6.03
CA ILE A 377 -8.79 4.42 5.34
C ILE A 377 -9.16 3.81 4.00
N SER A 378 -8.33 4.03 2.99
CA SER A 378 -8.40 3.37 1.71
C SER A 378 -8.08 1.89 1.87
N LEU A 379 -8.74 1.06 1.07
CA LEU A 379 -8.50 -0.38 0.97
C LEU A 379 -8.20 -0.71 -0.48
N LEU A 380 -7.00 -1.21 -0.73
CA LEU A 380 -6.58 -1.67 -2.05
C LEU A 380 -6.36 -3.18 -1.99
N GLU A 381 -7.12 -3.91 -2.80
CA GLU A 381 -6.91 -5.33 -3.05
C GLU A 381 -6.55 -5.52 -4.53
N ILE A 382 -5.33 -5.95 -4.81
CA ILE A 382 -4.79 -6.01 -6.18
C ILE A 382 -4.21 -7.39 -6.44
N THR A 383 -4.56 -7.95 -7.58
CA THR A 383 -3.89 -9.11 -8.18
C THR A 383 -3.43 -8.74 -9.58
N SER A 384 -2.12 -8.81 -9.82
CA SER A 384 -1.48 -8.53 -11.12
C SER A 384 -0.57 -9.67 -11.58
N ILE A 385 -0.30 -9.72 -12.88
CA ILE A 385 0.76 -10.59 -13.44
C ILE A 385 2.08 -9.81 -13.48
N GLY A 386 2.03 -8.59 -14.00
CA GLY A 386 3.12 -7.60 -13.93
C GLY A 386 3.30 -7.05 -12.52
N ASP A 387 4.04 -5.96 -12.41
CA ASP A 387 4.17 -5.25 -11.15
C ASP A 387 2.80 -4.78 -10.66
N ALA A 388 2.55 -4.81 -9.35
CA ALA A 388 1.30 -4.24 -8.86
C ALA A 388 1.29 -2.72 -9.04
N PHE A 389 2.47 -2.10 -8.92
CA PHE A 389 2.74 -0.70 -9.19
C PHE A 389 4.07 -0.57 -9.94
N ASP A 390 4.01 -0.19 -11.22
CA ASP A 390 5.11 0.32 -12.03
C ASP A 390 5.00 1.85 -12.04
N VAL A 391 5.95 2.53 -11.40
CA VAL A 391 5.86 3.96 -11.07
C VAL A 391 7.17 4.67 -11.38
N SER A 392 7.21 5.50 -12.42
CA SER A 392 8.42 6.30 -12.71
C SER A 392 8.64 7.46 -11.72
N GLY A 393 7.63 7.80 -10.91
CA GLY A 393 7.70 8.78 -9.83
C GLY A 393 7.91 8.16 -8.45
N LYS A 394 7.46 8.87 -7.42
CA LYS A 394 7.47 8.38 -6.03
C LYS A 394 6.20 7.60 -5.68
N MET A 395 6.36 6.62 -4.81
CA MET A 395 5.25 5.94 -4.14
C MET A 395 5.12 6.44 -2.71
N ILE A 396 4.01 7.11 -2.39
CA ILE A 396 3.77 7.72 -1.07
C ILE A 396 2.52 7.12 -0.45
N LEU A 397 2.70 6.34 0.61
CA LEU A 397 1.63 5.70 1.35
C LEU A 397 1.45 6.39 2.69
N ASN A 398 0.37 7.14 2.84
CA ASN A 398 0.02 7.77 4.11
C ASN A 398 -1.33 7.22 4.58
N LYS A 399 -1.24 6.21 5.46
CA LYS A 399 -2.31 5.33 5.92
C LYS A 399 -2.83 4.43 4.79
N GLY A 400 -3.97 3.78 5.00
CA GLY A 400 -4.50 2.77 4.08
C GLY A 400 -4.10 1.33 4.45
N ALA A 401 -4.88 0.38 3.93
CA ALA A 401 -4.62 -1.04 4.00
C ALA A 401 -4.48 -1.62 2.59
N PHE A 402 -3.42 -2.39 2.37
CA PHE A 402 -3.03 -2.92 1.07
C PHE A 402 -2.85 -4.43 1.19
N TYR A 403 -3.60 -5.17 0.37
CA TYR A 403 -3.51 -6.62 0.23
C TYR A 403 -3.21 -6.90 -1.24
N ILE A 404 -1.95 -7.16 -1.54
CA ILE A 404 -1.48 -7.17 -2.93
C ILE A 404 -0.76 -8.46 -3.23
N THR A 405 -1.09 -9.02 -4.39
CA THR A 405 -0.37 -10.15 -4.98
C THR A 405 0.09 -9.77 -6.39
N SER A 406 1.40 -9.82 -6.62
CA SER A 406 1.96 -9.88 -7.98
C SER A 406 2.42 -11.31 -8.22
N THR A 407 1.96 -11.94 -9.28
CA THR A 407 2.21 -13.38 -9.47
C THR A 407 3.59 -13.69 -10.07
N GLU A 408 4.12 -12.79 -10.89
CA GLU A 408 5.39 -12.99 -11.60
C GLU A 408 6.45 -11.91 -11.33
N ASN A 409 6.08 -10.69 -10.91
CA ASN A 409 7.01 -9.57 -10.76
C ASN A 409 6.95 -8.94 -9.35
N ASP A 410 7.38 -7.70 -9.24
CA ASP A 410 7.52 -6.97 -7.98
C ASP A 410 6.14 -6.47 -7.52
N ILE A 411 6.04 -6.10 -6.24
CA ILE A 411 4.82 -5.42 -5.77
C ILE A 411 4.92 -3.94 -6.12
N PHE A 412 5.96 -3.28 -5.65
CA PHE A 412 6.31 -1.93 -6.07
C PHE A 412 7.60 -1.96 -6.87
N ASP A 413 7.57 -1.37 -8.06
CA ASP A 413 8.73 -0.96 -8.84
C ASP A 413 8.63 0.55 -9.03
N ALA A 414 9.45 1.30 -8.29
CA ALA A 414 9.41 2.75 -8.30
C ALA A 414 10.78 3.35 -8.63
N ASP A 415 10.90 4.04 -9.77
CA ASP A 415 12.13 4.76 -10.12
C ASP A 415 12.43 5.87 -9.08
N GLY A 416 11.38 6.47 -8.52
CA GLY A 416 11.48 7.37 -7.38
C GLY A 416 11.36 6.63 -6.04
N GLY A 417 11.75 7.30 -4.95
CA GLY A 417 11.73 6.68 -3.62
C GLY A 417 10.34 6.29 -3.11
N ILE A 418 10.32 5.35 -2.17
CA ILE A 418 9.12 4.83 -1.52
C ILE A 418 9.03 5.42 -0.11
N GLU A 419 7.89 6.01 0.25
CA GLU A 419 7.63 6.54 1.59
C GLU A 419 6.38 5.90 2.19
N ILE A 420 6.53 5.25 3.35
CA ILE A 420 5.44 4.57 4.05
C ILE A 420 5.23 5.22 5.43
N LYS A 421 3.98 5.64 5.68
CA LYS A 421 3.51 6.31 6.90
C LYS A 421 2.22 5.66 7.36
N GLU A 422 2.27 4.96 8.48
CA GLU A 422 1.09 4.44 9.19
C GLU A 422 0.20 3.48 8.35
N SER A 423 0.75 2.86 7.30
CA SER A 423 0.02 1.96 6.40
C SER A 423 0.11 0.49 6.85
N ILE A 424 -0.87 -0.32 6.45
CA ILE A 424 -0.88 -1.76 6.66
C ILE A 424 -0.62 -2.43 5.31
N LEU A 425 0.51 -3.13 5.17
CA LEU A 425 0.92 -3.78 3.93
C LEU A 425 0.96 -5.31 4.12
N ARG A 426 0.26 -6.05 3.25
CA ARG A 426 0.27 -7.52 3.20
C ARG A 426 0.52 -7.96 1.77
N PHE A 427 1.76 -8.32 1.48
CA PHE A 427 2.25 -8.52 0.13
C PHE A 427 2.70 -9.95 -0.13
N ASP A 428 2.33 -10.47 -1.30
CA ASP A 428 2.81 -11.74 -1.87
C ASP A 428 3.40 -11.46 -3.26
N ALA A 429 4.72 -11.35 -3.32
CA ALA A 429 5.46 -10.88 -4.48
C ALA A 429 6.02 -12.02 -5.32
N GLY A 430 5.83 -11.91 -6.63
CA GLY A 430 6.32 -12.87 -7.62
C GLY A 430 7.84 -12.84 -7.78
N LYS A 431 8.44 -11.69 -7.48
CA LYS A 431 9.87 -11.36 -7.52
C LYS A 431 10.28 -10.61 -6.24
N HIS A 432 10.40 -9.29 -6.20
CA HIS A 432 10.76 -8.50 -5.01
C HIS A 432 9.53 -7.87 -4.33
N GLY A 433 9.61 -7.63 -3.02
CA GLY A 433 8.57 -6.91 -2.27
C GLY A 433 8.52 -5.43 -2.63
N LEU A 434 9.42 -4.62 -2.05
CA LEU A 434 9.53 -3.20 -2.38
C LEU A 434 10.80 -2.95 -3.18
N THR A 435 10.68 -2.54 -4.44
CA THR A 435 11.80 -2.19 -5.33
C THR A 435 11.83 -0.69 -5.61
N THR A 436 13.02 -0.07 -5.56
CA THR A 436 13.20 1.30 -6.04
C THR A 436 14.64 1.61 -6.49
N GLU A 437 14.80 2.48 -7.49
CA GLU A 437 16.10 3.08 -7.87
C GLU A 437 16.57 4.19 -6.89
N SER A 438 15.84 4.43 -5.81
CA SER A 438 16.09 5.51 -4.84
C SER A 438 15.93 5.02 -3.39
N ASP A 439 15.53 5.91 -2.48
CA ASP A 439 15.49 5.62 -1.05
C ASP A 439 14.14 4.99 -0.65
N ILE A 440 14.17 4.09 0.36
CA ILE A 440 12.98 3.62 1.06
C ILE A 440 12.94 4.25 2.45
N SER A 441 11.84 4.93 2.78
CA SER A 441 11.59 5.51 4.10
C SER A 441 10.33 4.90 4.72
N ILE A 442 10.49 4.14 5.79
CA ILE A 442 9.38 3.57 6.58
C ILE A 442 9.34 4.31 7.90
N LEU A 443 8.34 5.17 8.09
CA LEU A 443 8.19 6.00 9.29
C LEU A 443 7.25 5.37 10.34
N ASP A 444 6.28 4.58 9.88
CA ASP A 444 5.43 3.73 10.70
C ASP A 444 4.63 2.78 9.80
N GLY A 445 4.10 1.68 10.36
CA GLY A 445 3.25 0.74 9.64
C GLY A 445 3.42 -0.71 10.08
N ASP A 446 2.44 -1.54 9.76
CA ASP A 446 2.53 -3.00 9.91
C ASP A 446 2.75 -3.62 8.53
N ILE A 447 3.94 -4.16 8.29
CA ILE A 447 4.38 -4.63 6.99
C ILE A 447 4.64 -6.13 7.07
N GLU A 448 3.99 -6.90 6.22
CA GLU A 448 4.27 -8.32 5.99
C GLU A 448 4.49 -8.55 4.51
N ILE A 449 5.68 -9.05 4.16
CA ILE A 449 6.08 -9.31 2.78
C ILE A 449 6.51 -10.77 2.68
N VAL A 450 5.93 -11.48 1.72
CA VAL A 450 6.46 -12.73 1.19
C VAL A 450 6.95 -12.45 -0.22
N SER A 451 8.19 -12.81 -0.54
CA SER A 451 8.81 -12.51 -1.83
C SER A 451 9.63 -13.71 -2.34
N LYS A 452 9.71 -13.88 -3.66
CA LYS A 452 10.52 -14.97 -4.26
C LYS A 452 12.00 -14.60 -4.42
N ARG A 453 12.30 -13.31 -4.42
CA ARG A 453 13.65 -12.74 -4.36
C ARG A 453 13.75 -11.94 -3.06
N ASP A 454 13.99 -10.64 -3.13
CA ASP A 454 14.24 -9.82 -1.95
C ASP A 454 12.97 -9.25 -1.34
N GLY A 455 13.00 -9.09 -0.02
CA GLY A 455 11.95 -8.39 0.70
C GLY A 455 11.93 -6.91 0.35
N LEU A 456 13.07 -6.25 0.56
CA LEU A 456 13.35 -4.87 0.13
C LEU A 456 14.54 -4.88 -0.83
N ASN A 457 14.44 -4.14 -1.93
CA ASN A 457 15.49 -3.94 -2.91
C ASN A 457 15.58 -2.44 -3.25
N ALA A 458 16.63 -1.76 -2.80
CA ALA A 458 16.78 -0.32 -3.00
C ALA A 458 18.19 0.04 -3.46
N ASP A 459 18.31 0.78 -4.55
CA ASP A 459 19.62 1.32 -4.98
C ASP A 459 20.14 2.42 -4.03
N GLY A 460 19.22 3.10 -3.32
CA GLY A 460 19.49 4.19 -2.38
C GLY A 460 19.55 3.77 -0.92
N ASP A 461 19.32 4.74 -0.02
CA ASP A 461 19.33 4.51 1.43
C ASP A 461 17.99 3.93 1.91
N VAL A 462 18.04 3.10 2.96
CA VAL A 462 16.84 2.64 3.67
C VAL A 462 16.84 3.19 5.09
N ILE A 463 15.76 3.91 5.43
CA ILE A 463 15.57 4.49 6.76
C ILE A 463 14.26 3.94 7.36
N ILE A 464 14.38 3.25 8.49
CA ILE A 464 13.23 2.75 9.25
C ILE A 464 13.18 3.48 10.59
N VAL A 465 12.30 4.47 10.64
CA VAL A 465 11.93 5.17 11.87
C VAL A 465 10.66 4.53 12.39
N LYS A 466 10.57 4.19 13.68
CA LYS A 466 9.28 3.79 14.28
C LYS A 466 8.95 4.69 15.44
N ASN A 467 7.80 5.36 15.34
CA ASN A 467 7.31 6.21 16.41
C ASN A 467 6.71 5.35 17.52
N GLU A 468 7.37 5.24 18.68
CA GLU A 468 6.84 4.49 19.84
C GLU A 468 5.48 5.03 20.34
N ALA A 469 5.06 6.23 19.92
CA ALA A 469 3.82 6.88 20.36
C ALA A 469 2.57 6.52 19.53
N SER A 470 2.70 5.83 18.39
CA SER A 470 1.57 5.48 17.50
C SER A 470 0.89 4.14 17.82
N ILE A 471 1.18 3.54 18.99
CA ILE A 471 0.48 2.35 19.50
C ILE A 471 -0.96 2.71 19.90
N GLY A 472 -1.82 2.83 18.90
CA GLY A 472 -3.26 3.05 18.98
C GLY A 472 -4.01 2.04 18.11
N VAL A 473 -4.86 1.24 18.76
CA VAL A 473 -5.87 0.30 18.22
C VAL A 473 -5.42 -0.55 17.02
N GLY A 474 -4.56 -1.55 17.28
CA GLY A 474 -4.37 -2.69 16.38
C GLY A 474 -3.16 -2.62 15.45
N ARG A 475 -2.32 -1.59 15.55
CA ARG A 475 -1.05 -1.50 14.84
C ARG A 475 0.12 -1.85 15.78
N SER A 476 0.95 -2.80 15.36
CA SER A 476 2.14 -3.22 16.12
C SER A 476 3.43 -2.48 15.74
N GLY A 477 3.44 -1.83 14.58
CA GLY A 477 4.67 -1.33 13.98
C GLY A 477 5.62 -2.48 13.62
N LYS A 478 5.12 -3.69 13.32
CA LYS A 478 5.96 -4.86 13.04
C LYS A 478 6.30 -4.95 11.56
N ILE A 479 7.56 -5.24 11.25
CA ILE A 479 8.00 -5.61 9.90
C ILE A 479 8.32 -7.10 9.93
N LYS A 480 7.63 -7.89 9.10
CA LYS A 480 7.87 -9.31 8.93
C LYS A 480 8.15 -9.60 7.46
N ILE A 481 9.26 -10.27 7.16
CA ILE A 481 9.64 -10.59 5.78
C ILE A 481 10.03 -12.07 5.68
N GLU A 482 9.50 -12.73 4.67
CA GLU A 482 9.96 -14.04 4.19
C GLU A 482 10.45 -13.85 2.75
N ALA A 483 11.76 -13.97 2.53
CA ALA A 483 12.42 -13.69 1.24
C ALA A 483 13.11 -14.94 0.67
N GLY A 484 13.09 -15.06 -0.65
CA GLY A 484 13.72 -16.15 -1.39
C GLY A 484 15.17 -15.89 -1.82
N GLU A 485 15.62 -14.65 -1.72
CA GLU A 485 17.01 -14.20 -1.81
C GLU A 485 17.31 -13.42 -0.52
N GLU A 486 17.63 -12.13 -0.57
CA GLU A 486 17.99 -11.33 0.60
C GLU A 486 16.76 -10.79 1.37
N GLY A 487 16.89 -10.60 2.68
CA GLY A 487 15.85 -9.91 3.44
C GLY A 487 15.73 -8.46 2.99
N PHE A 488 16.85 -7.73 3.08
CA PHE A 488 17.09 -6.41 2.52
C PHE A 488 18.33 -6.45 1.61
N ASP A 489 18.18 -6.03 0.36
CA ASP A 489 19.27 -5.70 -0.57
C ASP A 489 19.30 -4.17 -0.77
N ILE A 490 20.41 -3.55 -0.36
CA ILE A 490 20.52 -2.09 -0.26
C ILE A 490 21.84 -1.60 -0.87
N GLY A 491 21.76 -0.83 -1.95
CA GLY A 491 22.89 -0.16 -2.61
C GLY A 491 23.43 1.06 -1.85
N GLY A 492 22.62 1.66 -0.97
CA GLY A 492 23.00 2.73 -0.05
C GLY A 492 23.30 2.24 1.38
N SER A 493 22.97 3.08 2.37
CA SER A 493 23.14 2.79 3.79
C SER A 493 21.81 2.39 4.45
N LEU A 494 21.89 1.64 5.55
CA LEU A 494 20.73 1.22 6.35
C LEU A 494 20.72 1.92 7.71
N THR A 495 19.63 2.63 8.03
CA THR A 495 19.41 3.21 9.37
C THR A 495 18.14 2.65 10.00
N LEU A 496 18.30 2.00 11.17
CA LEU A 496 17.22 1.43 11.96
C LEU A 496 17.12 2.15 13.31
N GLU A 497 16.14 3.04 13.48
CA GLU A 497 16.02 3.82 14.71
C GLU A 497 15.30 3.06 15.85
N ALA A 498 14.29 2.25 15.52
CA ALA A 498 13.50 1.47 16.46
C ALA A 498 12.64 0.42 15.74
N GLY A 499 12.11 -0.56 16.48
CA GLY A 499 11.02 -1.41 16.03
C GLY A 499 11.17 -2.90 16.30
N GLU A 500 10.13 -3.66 15.96
CA GLU A 500 10.19 -5.12 15.85
C GLU A 500 10.37 -5.51 14.37
N ILE A 501 11.47 -6.20 14.07
CA ILE A 501 11.82 -6.69 12.73
C ILE A 501 12.07 -8.19 12.84
N ASP A 502 11.36 -8.96 12.02
CA ASP A 502 11.34 -10.43 12.02
C ASP A 502 11.50 -10.91 10.58
N ILE A 503 12.73 -11.30 10.21
CA ILE A 503 13.06 -11.62 8.82
C ILE A 503 13.65 -13.01 8.74
N THR A 504 13.13 -13.77 7.79
CA THR A 504 13.72 -15.02 7.33
C THR A 504 14.01 -14.90 5.84
N SER A 505 15.26 -15.10 5.45
CA SER A 505 15.73 -15.03 4.07
C SER A 505 16.42 -16.33 3.67
N PHE A 506 16.55 -16.57 2.36
CA PHE A 506 17.44 -17.63 1.87
C PHE A 506 18.89 -17.14 1.94
N GLY A 507 19.14 -15.96 1.35
CA GLY A 507 20.42 -15.26 1.36
C GLY A 507 20.68 -14.52 2.67
N ASP A 508 21.41 -13.41 2.59
CA ASP A 508 21.68 -12.56 3.75
C ASP A 508 20.36 -12.00 4.31
N VAL A 509 20.30 -11.78 5.61
CA VAL A 509 19.14 -11.08 6.17
C VAL A 509 19.22 -9.59 5.81
N PHE A 510 20.39 -8.98 6.00
CA PHE A 510 20.72 -7.66 5.49
C PHE A 510 21.98 -7.75 4.62
N SER A 511 21.90 -7.29 3.37
CA SER A 511 23.03 -7.08 2.47
C SER A 511 23.07 -5.59 2.11
N VAL A 512 24.12 -4.88 2.55
CA VAL A 512 24.17 -3.41 2.48
C VAL A 512 25.52 -2.93 1.94
N SER A 513 25.51 -2.18 0.83
CA SER A 513 26.74 -1.63 0.23
C SER A 513 27.35 -0.46 1.04
N GLY A 514 26.54 0.22 1.84
CA GLY A 514 26.94 1.32 2.71
C GLY A 514 27.07 0.93 4.18
N ASP A 515 27.01 1.94 5.05
CA ASP A 515 27.07 1.73 6.50
C ASP A 515 25.71 1.22 7.04
N ILE A 516 25.76 0.44 8.12
CA ILE A 516 24.57 0.06 8.89
C ILE A 516 24.61 0.72 10.27
N ILE A 517 23.56 1.46 10.60
CA ILE A 517 23.37 2.09 11.91
C ILE A 517 22.09 1.57 12.55
N ILE A 518 22.23 0.90 13.70
CA ILE A 518 21.09 0.39 14.48
C ILE A 518 21.08 1.09 15.84
N GLU A 519 20.06 1.91 16.08
CA GLU A 519 19.93 2.64 17.35
C GLU A 519 19.39 1.76 18.48
N LYS A 520 18.29 1.04 18.20
CA LYS A 520 17.61 0.11 19.11
C LYS A 520 16.54 -0.70 18.36
N GLY A 521 15.94 -1.68 19.04
CA GLY A 521 14.83 -2.47 18.51
C GLY A 521 14.85 -3.90 19.01
N SER A 522 13.98 -4.73 18.44
CA SER A 522 13.95 -6.18 18.59
C SER A 522 14.08 -6.81 17.21
N PHE A 523 15.13 -7.58 17.00
CA PHE A 523 15.50 -8.15 15.71
C PHE A 523 15.55 -9.68 15.84
N ASN A 524 14.72 -10.37 15.07
CA ASN A 524 14.79 -11.81 14.88
C ASN A 524 15.19 -12.06 13.43
N LEU A 525 16.45 -12.42 13.23
CA LEU A 525 17.09 -12.43 11.92
C LEU A 525 17.57 -13.86 11.63
N LYS A 526 17.08 -14.43 10.53
CA LYS A 526 17.43 -15.79 10.13
C LYS A 526 17.79 -15.88 8.66
N SER A 527 19.06 -16.17 8.38
CA SER A 527 19.47 -16.69 7.07
C SER A 527 19.31 -18.22 7.07
N THR A 528 18.79 -18.77 5.98
CA THR A 528 18.49 -20.21 5.89
C THR A 528 19.43 -21.00 4.99
N SER A 529 20.26 -20.32 4.19
CA SER A 529 21.39 -20.98 3.54
C SER A 529 22.47 -21.32 4.58
N GLY A 530 23.49 -22.08 4.14
CA GLY A 530 24.67 -22.36 4.95
C GLY A 530 25.87 -21.48 4.60
N GLU A 531 25.70 -20.49 3.73
CA GLU A 531 26.79 -19.72 3.13
C GLU A 531 26.57 -18.20 3.26
N ASP A 532 25.40 -17.78 3.75
CA ASP A 532 24.99 -16.38 3.82
C ASP A 532 24.87 -15.91 5.28
N ASP A 533 24.97 -14.61 5.44
CA ASP A 533 25.23 -13.93 6.70
C ASP A 533 23.93 -13.42 7.34
N GLY A 534 24.00 -13.10 8.63
CA GLY A 534 22.91 -12.42 9.32
C GLY A 534 22.84 -10.96 8.86
N ILE A 535 23.89 -10.20 9.16
CA ILE A 535 24.03 -8.80 8.81
C ILE A 535 25.35 -8.61 8.07
N ASP A 536 25.29 -8.20 6.80
CA ASP A 536 26.46 -7.93 5.95
C ASP A 536 26.50 -6.47 5.48
N SER A 537 27.68 -5.88 5.53
CA SER A 537 27.96 -4.50 5.15
C SER A 537 29.33 -4.37 4.47
N ASP A 538 29.36 -3.80 3.27
CA ASP A 538 30.60 -3.36 2.61
C ASP A 538 31.24 -2.13 3.33
N GLY A 539 30.51 -1.54 4.29
CA GLY A 539 30.92 -0.40 5.10
C GLY A 539 31.22 -0.77 6.55
N SER A 540 30.80 0.11 7.46
CA SER A 540 30.87 -0.10 8.91
C SER A 540 29.49 -0.41 9.50
N ILE A 541 29.47 -1.24 10.54
CA ILE A 541 28.28 -1.52 11.33
C ILE A 541 28.40 -0.87 12.70
N THR A 542 27.42 -0.05 13.07
CA THR A 542 27.29 0.55 14.41
C THR A 542 25.97 0.14 15.06
N ILE A 543 26.05 -0.52 16.22
CA ILE A 543 24.88 -0.92 17.01
C ILE A 543 24.92 -0.21 18.36
N ASN A 544 24.01 0.75 18.57
CA ASN A 544 23.92 1.50 19.81
C ASN A 544 23.16 0.75 20.91
N GLY A 545 22.28 -0.20 20.52
CA GLY A 545 21.48 -0.99 21.43
C GLY A 545 20.45 -1.87 20.73
N GLY A 546 19.60 -2.53 21.51
CA GLY A 546 18.53 -3.42 21.02
C GLY A 546 18.63 -4.85 21.55
N THR A 547 17.75 -5.72 21.06
CA THR A 547 17.78 -7.17 21.30
C THR A 547 17.84 -7.88 19.96
N PHE A 548 18.80 -8.78 19.81
CA PHE A 548 19.10 -9.51 18.59
C PHE A 548 19.04 -11.01 18.86
N VAL A 549 18.26 -11.72 18.06
CA VAL A 549 18.32 -13.17 17.91
C VAL A 549 18.74 -13.40 16.47
N ILE A 550 19.94 -13.93 16.27
CA ILE A 550 20.53 -14.11 14.94
C ILE A 550 20.87 -15.59 14.75
N ASP A 551 20.34 -16.18 13.68
CA ASP A 551 20.65 -17.53 13.21
C ASP A 551 21.14 -17.43 11.76
N ALA A 552 22.45 -17.52 11.56
CA ALA A 552 23.09 -17.29 10.26
C ALA A 552 23.84 -18.54 9.76
N GLY A 553 23.80 -18.76 8.44
CA GLY A 553 24.48 -19.87 7.79
C GLY A 553 26.00 -19.75 7.83
N LYS A 554 26.49 -18.53 7.63
CA LYS A 554 27.90 -18.16 7.70
C LYS A 554 28.12 -17.25 8.91
N ASP A 555 28.37 -15.96 8.73
CA ASP A 555 28.72 -15.03 9.80
C ASP A 555 27.44 -14.37 10.35
N ALA A 556 27.33 -14.16 11.67
CA ALA A 556 26.15 -13.49 12.20
C ALA A 556 26.15 -11.99 11.92
N ILE A 557 27.29 -11.33 12.06
CA ILE A 557 27.50 -9.91 11.75
C ILE A 557 28.87 -9.76 11.10
N THR A 558 28.92 -9.30 9.86
CA THR A 558 30.15 -9.07 9.09
C THR A 558 30.20 -7.65 8.54
N ALA A 559 31.40 -7.06 8.53
CA ALA A 559 31.64 -5.75 7.94
C ALA A 559 33.03 -5.66 7.30
N ASP A 560 33.11 -5.04 6.12
CA ASP A 560 34.39 -4.83 5.42
C ASP A 560 35.33 -3.88 6.20
N LEU A 561 34.77 -2.97 7.01
CA LEU A 561 35.51 -2.04 7.86
C LEU A 561 35.39 -2.40 9.35
N ASP A 562 34.63 -1.59 10.11
CA ASP A 562 34.55 -1.68 11.57
C ASP A 562 33.17 -2.17 12.01
N ILE A 563 33.14 -3.00 13.04
CA ILE A 563 31.94 -3.31 13.83
C ILE A 563 32.06 -2.64 15.19
N THR A 564 31.16 -1.72 15.50
CA THR A 564 31.08 -1.02 16.80
C THR A 564 29.79 -1.36 17.53
N ILE A 565 29.91 -1.90 18.74
CA ILE A 565 28.78 -2.22 19.62
C ILE A 565 28.87 -1.36 20.89
N GLU A 566 27.96 -0.41 21.03
CA GLU A 566 27.86 0.41 22.25
C GLU A 566 27.11 -0.34 23.38
N GLY A 567 26.18 -1.22 23.01
CA GLY A 567 25.36 -2.00 23.92
C GLY A 567 24.33 -2.89 23.21
N GLY A 568 23.49 -3.57 23.99
CA GLY A 568 22.44 -4.47 23.48
C GLY A 568 22.45 -5.85 24.12
N HIS A 569 21.53 -6.71 23.68
CA HIS A 569 21.46 -8.13 24.04
C HIS A 569 21.51 -8.97 22.77
N PHE A 570 22.46 -9.89 22.68
CA PHE A 570 22.69 -10.71 21.49
C PHE A 570 22.62 -12.19 21.85
N SER A 571 21.76 -12.93 21.15
CA SER A 571 21.73 -14.39 21.14
C SER A 571 22.08 -14.82 19.72
N ILE A 572 23.27 -15.35 19.54
CA ILE A 572 23.87 -15.60 18.22
C ILE A 572 24.13 -17.09 18.04
N ASN A 573 23.66 -17.61 16.91
CA ASN A 573 24.07 -18.87 16.33
C ASN A 573 24.59 -18.61 14.90
N SER A 574 25.86 -18.89 14.65
CA SER A 574 26.48 -18.72 13.32
C SER A 574 27.19 -20.00 12.87
N GLY A 575 27.17 -20.29 11.57
CA GLY A 575 27.90 -21.42 11.01
C GLY A 575 29.40 -21.14 10.78
N SER A 576 29.79 -19.87 10.74
CA SER A 576 31.16 -19.38 10.68
C SER A 576 31.42 -18.45 11.89
N ASP A 577 31.69 -17.17 11.70
CA ASP A 577 32.10 -16.26 12.76
C ASP A 577 30.86 -15.58 13.40
N ALA A 578 30.87 -15.26 14.69
CA ALA A 578 29.77 -14.46 15.25
C ALA A 578 29.94 -12.96 14.92
N PHE A 579 31.17 -12.46 14.92
CA PHE A 579 31.54 -11.15 14.42
C PHE A 579 32.79 -11.26 13.55
N ASP A 580 32.74 -10.79 12.29
CA ASP A 580 33.91 -10.67 11.41
C ASP A 580 34.04 -9.24 10.88
N ALA A 581 35.09 -8.53 11.30
CA ALA A 581 35.38 -7.18 10.80
C ALA A 581 36.72 -7.17 10.05
N GLY A 582 36.75 -6.55 8.87
CA GLY A 582 38.00 -6.36 8.11
C GLY A 582 39.05 -5.57 8.92
N GLU A 583 38.60 -4.57 9.69
CA GLU A 583 39.43 -3.69 10.51
C GLU A 583 39.22 -3.92 12.01
N CYS A 584 38.26 -3.28 12.66
CA CYS A 584 38.10 -3.34 14.13
C CYS A 584 36.75 -3.89 14.57
N VAL A 585 36.76 -4.80 15.55
CA VAL A 585 35.59 -5.04 16.42
C VAL A 585 35.80 -4.30 17.73
N LEU A 586 34.95 -3.29 17.98
CA LEU A 586 34.91 -2.51 19.21
C LEU A 586 33.62 -2.84 19.99
N ILE A 587 33.77 -3.41 21.17
CA ILE A 587 32.67 -3.65 22.11
C ILE A 587 32.86 -2.73 23.32
N GLU A 588 32.00 -1.72 23.44
CA GLU A 588 31.96 -0.85 24.61
C GLU A 588 31.22 -1.53 25.78
N ASN A 589 30.07 -2.15 25.51
CA ASN A 589 29.24 -2.87 26.49
C ASN A 589 28.25 -3.82 25.79
N GLY A 590 27.42 -4.54 26.56
CA GLY A 590 26.36 -5.43 26.05
C GLY A 590 26.27 -6.75 26.80
N ASN A 591 25.31 -7.59 26.44
CA ASN A 591 25.21 -8.99 26.83
C ASN A 591 25.23 -9.87 25.57
N PHE A 592 26.14 -10.84 25.53
CA PHE A 592 26.39 -11.68 24.36
C PHE A 592 26.37 -13.16 24.75
N GLU A 593 25.43 -13.91 24.18
CA GLU A 593 25.38 -15.37 24.21
C GLU A 593 25.73 -15.85 22.79
N ILE A 594 26.94 -16.36 22.61
CA ILE A 594 27.51 -16.69 21.30
C ILE A 594 27.74 -18.20 21.16
N SER A 595 27.24 -18.77 20.06
CA SER A 595 27.61 -20.07 19.53
C SER A 595 28.05 -19.90 18.08
N SER A 596 29.32 -20.14 17.78
CA SER A 596 29.85 -19.95 16.43
C SER A 596 30.59 -21.19 15.88
N GLY A 597 30.39 -21.47 14.60
CA GLY A 597 30.97 -22.60 13.89
C GLY A 597 32.43 -22.40 13.45
N ASN A 598 32.95 -21.17 13.57
CA ASN A 598 34.35 -20.82 13.47
C ASN A 598 34.73 -19.89 14.65
N ASP A 599 34.98 -18.60 14.43
CA ASP A 599 35.47 -17.69 15.45
C ASP A 599 34.33 -16.98 16.21
N GLY A 600 34.56 -16.57 17.45
CA GLY A 600 33.58 -15.79 18.21
C GLY A 600 33.61 -14.34 17.77
N ILE A 601 34.72 -13.66 18.05
CA ILE A 601 34.95 -12.26 17.73
C ILE A 601 36.25 -12.14 16.96
N LYS A 602 36.17 -11.70 15.70
CA LYS A 602 37.32 -11.64 14.80
C LYS A 602 37.47 -10.26 14.18
N GLY A 603 38.71 -9.78 14.17
CA GLY A 603 39.07 -8.59 13.40
C GLY A 603 40.57 -8.35 13.32
N SER A 604 40.97 -7.35 12.53
CA SER A 604 42.37 -6.90 12.56
C SER A 604 42.74 -6.34 13.94
N TYR A 605 41.79 -5.64 14.57
CA TYR A 605 41.86 -5.14 15.93
C TYR A 605 40.62 -5.59 16.70
N VAL A 606 40.80 -6.14 17.90
CA VAL A 606 39.69 -6.42 18.81
C VAL A 606 39.86 -5.60 20.07
N VAL A 607 38.85 -4.80 20.42
CA VAL A 607 38.83 -3.96 21.62
C VAL A 607 37.55 -4.22 22.40
N ILE A 608 37.70 -4.69 23.64
CA ILE A 608 36.59 -4.95 24.56
C ILE A 608 36.76 -4.07 25.79
N ASN A 609 35.91 -3.05 25.93
CA ASN A 609 35.92 -2.14 27.07
C ASN A 609 35.04 -2.62 28.23
N GLY A 610 34.01 -3.43 27.96
CA GLY A 610 33.05 -3.89 28.95
C GLY A 610 32.10 -4.96 28.41
N GLY A 611 31.00 -5.21 29.14
CA GLY A 611 29.96 -6.19 28.77
C GLY A 611 30.04 -7.53 29.50
N GLU A 612 29.01 -8.35 29.29
CA GLU A 612 28.95 -9.77 29.65
C GLU A 612 29.02 -10.60 28.36
N ILE A 613 30.07 -11.38 28.21
CA ILE A 613 30.31 -12.20 27.00
C ILE A 613 30.42 -13.65 27.46
N ASP A 614 29.50 -14.50 27.00
CA ASP A 614 29.54 -15.95 27.15
C ASP A 614 29.56 -16.57 25.75
N ALA A 615 30.74 -17.01 25.33
CA ALA A 615 30.99 -17.40 23.94
C ALA A 615 31.60 -18.80 23.85
N ILE A 616 30.97 -19.62 23.02
CA ILE A 616 31.43 -20.94 22.61
C ILE A 616 31.69 -20.89 21.11
N SER A 617 32.89 -21.25 20.70
CA SER A 617 33.34 -21.19 19.31
C SER A 617 34.05 -22.48 18.95
N VAL A 618 33.87 -22.97 17.73
CA VAL A 618 34.60 -24.15 17.25
C VAL A 618 36.10 -23.82 17.13
N ALA A 619 36.43 -22.68 16.54
CA ALA A 619 37.79 -22.17 16.41
C ALA A 619 38.11 -21.15 17.51
N GLU A 620 38.66 -19.98 17.17
CA GLU A 620 39.08 -18.98 18.15
C GLU A 620 37.89 -18.20 18.72
N THR A 621 37.70 -18.15 20.03
CA THR A 621 36.63 -17.30 20.57
C THR A 621 36.93 -15.81 20.39
N ILE A 622 38.20 -15.41 20.45
CA ILE A 622 38.67 -14.08 20.04
C ILE A 622 39.90 -14.26 19.13
N ASP A 623 39.81 -13.79 17.88
CA ASP A 623 40.92 -13.72 16.93
C ASP A 623 41.25 -12.24 16.59
N GLY A 624 42.46 -11.82 16.96
CA GLY A 624 42.98 -10.50 16.66
C GLY A 624 44.27 -10.56 15.87
N LYS A 625 44.23 -10.13 14.60
CA LYS A 625 45.39 -10.21 13.70
C LYS A 625 46.54 -9.27 14.07
N ASN A 626 46.24 -8.04 14.49
CA ASN A 626 47.22 -7.00 14.82
C ASN A 626 47.22 -6.65 16.31
N SER A 627 46.05 -6.58 16.96
CA SER A 627 46.00 -6.42 18.40
C SER A 627 44.71 -6.91 19.03
N ILE A 628 44.80 -7.35 20.28
CA ILE A 628 43.66 -7.60 21.17
C ILE A 628 43.84 -6.74 22.42
N LYS A 629 42.81 -5.96 22.78
CA LYS A 629 42.77 -5.14 23.99
C LYS A 629 41.52 -5.44 24.79
N ILE A 630 41.70 -5.92 26.02
CA ILE A 630 40.60 -6.15 26.96
C ILE A 630 40.80 -5.21 28.14
N ASN A 631 39.94 -4.21 28.24
CA ASN A 631 39.98 -3.19 29.30
C ASN A 631 39.00 -3.48 30.44
N GLY A 632 37.99 -4.32 30.23
CA GLY A 632 36.94 -4.61 31.20
C GLY A 632 36.02 -5.75 30.78
N GLY A 633 34.93 -5.95 31.52
CA GLY A 633 33.88 -6.93 31.22
C GLY A 633 33.93 -8.20 32.08
N ASN A 634 32.88 -9.02 31.98
CA ASN A 634 32.81 -10.38 32.50
C ASN A 634 32.77 -11.33 31.29
N ILE A 635 33.88 -12.01 31.04
CA ILE A 635 34.13 -12.67 29.76
C ILE A 635 34.41 -14.15 30.02
N LYS A 636 33.59 -15.03 29.44
CA LYS A 636 33.79 -16.48 29.42
C LYS A 636 33.94 -16.92 27.97
N LEU A 637 35.08 -17.50 27.67
CA LEU A 637 35.45 -17.94 26.33
C LEU A 637 35.77 -19.42 26.40
N LEU A 638 35.12 -20.20 25.55
CA LEU A 638 35.40 -21.62 25.38
C LEU A 638 35.59 -21.91 23.89
N SER A 639 36.79 -22.36 23.55
CA SER A 639 37.07 -22.94 22.24
C SER A 639 36.87 -24.46 22.27
N GLU A 640 36.26 -25.01 21.23
CA GLU A 640 36.05 -26.44 21.09
C GLU A 640 37.26 -27.16 20.48
N GLU A 641 37.89 -26.56 19.46
CA GLU A 641 38.98 -27.17 18.71
C GLU A 641 40.27 -26.33 18.63
N SER A 642 40.28 -25.09 19.14
CA SER A 642 41.45 -24.18 19.07
C SER A 642 41.72 -23.39 20.37
N SER A 643 42.31 -22.20 20.27
CA SER A 643 42.62 -21.32 21.41
C SER A 643 41.45 -20.37 21.71
N ALA A 644 41.17 -20.11 22.99
CA ALA A 644 40.11 -19.15 23.33
C ALA A 644 40.44 -17.71 22.90
N ILE A 645 41.69 -17.29 23.10
CA ILE A 645 42.21 -16.00 22.62
C ILE A 645 43.46 -16.29 21.78
N TYR A 646 43.43 -15.87 20.51
CA TYR A 646 44.54 -16.01 19.59
C TYR A 646 44.92 -14.67 19.00
N ALA A 647 46.22 -14.39 18.98
CA ALA A 647 46.75 -13.27 18.24
C ALA A 647 48.00 -13.70 17.46
N LYS A 648 48.13 -13.19 16.25
CA LYS A 648 49.25 -13.51 15.37
C LYS A 648 50.60 -13.10 15.98
N GLU A 649 51.69 -13.73 15.55
CA GLU A 649 53.04 -13.35 15.96
C GLU A 649 53.28 -11.84 15.74
N LEU A 650 53.86 -11.17 16.75
CA LEU A 650 54.06 -9.72 16.86
C LEU A 650 52.80 -8.87 17.10
N ALA A 651 51.59 -9.45 17.15
CA ALA A 651 50.38 -8.72 17.53
C ALA A 651 50.44 -8.30 19.00
N GLU A 652 49.89 -7.12 19.32
CA GLU A 652 49.84 -6.63 20.71
C GLU A 652 48.64 -7.23 21.44
N VAL A 653 48.86 -7.94 22.54
CA VAL A 653 47.77 -8.41 23.43
C VAL A 653 47.88 -7.68 24.76
N THR A 654 46.86 -6.91 25.12
CA THR A 654 46.83 -6.15 26.38
C THR A 654 45.58 -6.46 27.18
N ILE A 655 45.76 -6.84 28.45
CA ILE A 655 44.69 -7.00 29.42
C ILE A 655 44.92 -5.98 30.54
N SER A 656 44.01 -5.01 30.65
CA SER A 656 44.07 -3.92 31.65
C SER A 656 42.96 -3.99 32.71
N GLY A 657 41.97 -4.86 32.52
CA GLY A 657 40.86 -5.06 33.44
C GLY A 657 39.97 -6.25 33.07
N GLY A 658 38.83 -6.38 33.76
CA GLY A 658 37.83 -7.42 33.51
C GLY A 658 37.98 -8.67 34.40
N ASN A 659 37.01 -9.56 34.29
CA ASN A 659 37.02 -10.91 34.86
C ASN A 659 36.91 -11.90 33.70
N ILE A 660 38.03 -12.55 33.36
CA ILE A 660 38.19 -13.30 32.11
C ILE A 660 38.46 -14.77 32.44
N THR A 661 37.67 -15.66 31.88
CA THR A 661 37.93 -17.11 31.85
C THR A 661 38.10 -17.52 30.39
N ALA A 662 39.31 -17.91 30.00
CA ALA A 662 39.65 -18.29 28.63
C ALA A 662 40.10 -19.75 28.57
N ILE A 663 39.28 -20.60 27.92
CA ILE A 663 39.46 -22.04 27.89
C ILE A 663 39.74 -22.49 26.46
N GLY A 664 40.99 -22.84 26.18
CA GLY A 664 41.34 -23.52 24.93
C GLY A 664 40.87 -24.97 24.91
N ALA A 665 40.86 -25.56 23.72
CA ALA A 665 40.54 -26.96 23.50
C ALA A 665 41.52 -27.93 24.21
N ASP A 666 41.05 -29.14 24.51
CA ASP A 666 41.89 -30.28 24.87
C ASP A 666 42.23 -31.06 23.61
N ASN A 667 43.34 -30.68 22.98
CA ASN A 667 43.83 -31.31 21.77
C ASN A 667 44.97 -32.28 22.07
N SER A 668 45.00 -32.87 23.27
CA SER A 668 46.22 -33.52 23.76
C SER A 668 46.55 -34.83 23.06
N ASP A 669 45.65 -35.30 22.21
CA ASP A 669 45.81 -36.42 21.29
C ASP A 669 46.08 -35.98 19.82
N ASP A 670 46.08 -34.67 19.51
CA ASP A 670 46.34 -34.07 18.19
C ASP A 670 47.69 -33.29 18.18
N GLU A 671 48.25 -33.00 17.00
CA GLU A 671 49.44 -32.14 16.86
C GLU A 671 49.09 -30.63 16.95
N LYS A 672 47.82 -30.29 17.10
CA LYS A 672 47.30 -28.92 17.20
C LYS A 672 47.36 -28.41 18.64
N LEU A 673 48.28 -27.49 18.91
CA LEU A 673 48.36 -26.82 20.22
C LEU A 673 47.19 -25.85 20.40
N ALA A 674 46.45 -25.99 21.49
CA ALA A 674 45.40 -25.07 21.91
C ALA A 674 45.75 -24.39 23.25
N ALA A 675 45.33 -23.13 23.43
CA ALA A 675 45.60 -22.37 24.64
C ALA A 675 44.39 -21.58 25.11
N GLY A 676 44.36 -21.21 26.39
CA GLY A 676 43.46 -20.14 26.83
C GLY A 676 43.85 -18.81 26.15
N ILE A 677 45.16 -18.54 26.07
CA ILE A 677 45.71 -17.40 25.33
C ILE A 677 46.98 -17.85 24.58
N LEU A 678 46.98 -17.72 23.25
CA LEU A 678 48.13 -17.96 22.38
C LEU A 678 48.50 -16.68 21.62
N CYS A 679 49.64 -16.10 21.96
CA CYS A 679 50.16 -14.87 21.36
C CYS A 679 51.69 -14.78 21.50
N ASP A 680 52.32 -13.74 20.92
CA ASP A 680 53.76 -13.46 21.15
C ASP A 680 54.01 -13.02 22.61
N PRO A 681 54.79 -13.80 23.40
CA PRO A 681 55.11 -13.44 24.79
C PRO A 681 55.83 -12.11 24.94
N ASN A 682 56.48 -11.57 23.90
CA ASN A 682 57.19 -10.30 23.95
C ASN A 682 56.25 -9.09 23.95
N THR A 683 55.04 -9.24 23.40
CA THR A 683 54.05 -8.17 23.27
C THR A 683 52.86 -8.36 24.22
N PHE A 684 52.71 -9.53 24.83
CA PHE A 684 51.64 -9.81 25.78
C PHE A 684 51.82 -9.05 27.10
N THR A 685 50.87 -8.17 27.42
CA THR A 685 50.93 -7.25 28.57
C THR A 685 49.71 -7.41 29.47
N ILE A 686 49.94 -7.57 30.78
CA ILE A 686 48.88 -7.59 31.81
C ILE A 686 49.13 -6.50 32.83
N THR A 687 48.18 -5.58 32.99
CA THR A 687 48.26 -4.44 33.92
C THR A 687 47.14 -4.40 34.95
N GLY A 688 46.07 -5.17 34.76
CA GLY A 688 44.88 -5.18 35.61
C GLY A 688 43.97 -6.37 35.35
N GLY A 689 42.92 -6.53 36.16
CA GLY A 689 41.85 -7.52 35.98
C GLY A 689 42.12 -8.88 36.63
N THR A 690 41.17 -9.81 36.49
CA THR A 690 41.32 -11.21 36.85
C THR A 690 41.28 -12.03 35.56
N LEU A 691 42.25 -12.90 35.36
CA LEU A 691 42.28 -13.82 34.22
C LEU A 691 42.64 -15.22 34.69
N ILE A 692 41.85 -16.18 34.22
CA ILE A 692 42.10 -17.62 34.29
C ILE A 692 42.19 -18.09 32.83
N ALA A 693 43.36 -18.56 32.41
CA ALA A 693 43.54 -19.14 31.10
C ALA A 693 44.01 -20.60 31.21
N THR A 694 43.29 -21.51 30.57
CA THR A 694 43.59 -22.96 30.58
C THR A 694 43.79 -23.47 29.17
N GLY A 695 44.78 -24.33 28.99
CA GLY A 695 45.05 -25.01 27.73
C GLY A 695 46.41 -25.71 27.77
N GLU A 696 46.89 -26.13 26.60
CA GLU A 696 48.14 -26.89 26.47
C GLU A 696 49.38 -26.01 26.43
N MET A 697 49.28 -24.80 25.88
CA MET A 697 50.44 -23.92 25.77
C MET A 697 50.04 -22.46 25.86
N ASN A 698 49.65 -22.02 27.07
CA ASN A 698 49.42 -20.60 27.31
C ASN A 698 50.71 -19.78 27.13
N SER A 699 50.59 -18.66 26.42
CA SER A 699 51.66 -17.66 26.35
C SER A 699 51.85 -16.98 27.71
N SER A 700 53.10 -16.81 28.11
CA SER A 700 53.44 -16.07 29.34
C SER A 700 53.45 -14.56 29.06
N PRO A 701 52.93 -13.70 29.97
CA PRO A 701 53.00 -12.26 29.77
C PRO A 701 54.44 -11.75 29.91
N ASN A 702 54.76 -10.66 29.22
CA ASN A 702 56.08 -10.04 29.29
C ASN A 702 56.29 -9.41 30.69
N PRO A 703 57.28 -9.86 31.47
CA PRO A 703 57.53 -9.33 32.83
C PRO A 703 58.05 -7.89 32.85
N GLU A 704 58.58 -7.39 31.73
CA GLU A 704 59.10 -6.00 31.62
C GLU A 704 58.00 -5.01 31.21
N LEU A 705 56.92 -5.48 30.57
CA LEU A 705 55.78 -4.65 30.16
C LEU A 705 54.62 -4.73 31.16
N SER A 706 54.45 -5.90 31.80
CA SER A 706 53.35 -6.17 32.72
C SER A 706 53.61 -5.59 34.11
N THR A 707 52.55 -5.13 34.77
CA THR A 707 52.61 -4.56 36.14
C THR A 707 51.85 -5.39 37.16
N GLN A 708 51.01 -6.34 36.73
CA GLN A 708 50.27 -7.22 37.62
C GLN A 708 50.95 -8.58 37.73
N CYS A 709 50.93 -9.19 38.92
CA CYS A 709 51.55 -10.50 39.12
C CYS A 709 50.72 -11.59 38.44
N THR A 710 51.42 -12.50 37.76
CA THR A 710 50.86 -13.68 37.11
C THR A 710 51.58 -14.92 37.62
N VAL A 711 50.82 -15.97 37.91
CA VAL A 711 51.34 -17.28 38.26
C VAL A 711 51.03 -18.28 37.14
N LEU A 712 52.04 -19.06 36.78
CA LEU A 712 51.92 -20.18 35.84
C LEU A 712 51.98 -21.48 36.63
N LEU A 713 50.89 -22.23 36.59
CA LEU A 713 50.66 -23.48 37.30
C LEU A 713 50.54 -24.65 36.31
N GLY A 714 50.53 -25.89 36.84
CA GLY A 714 50.41 -27.11 36.03
C GLY A 714 48.98 -27.44 35.60
N GLY A 715 48.79 -28.64 35.04
CA GLY A 715 47.51 -29.16 34.57
C GLY A 715 46.52 -29.59 35.66
N ALA A 716 45.27 -29.82 35.26
CA ALA A 716 44.23 -30.46 36.06
C ALA A 716 43.29 -31.31 35.18
N GLU A 717 42.58 -32.25 35.82
CA GLU A 717 41.54 -33.04 35.17
C GLU A 717 40.22 -32.26 35.08
N GLU A 718 39.34 -32.65 34.14
CA GLU A 718 38.00 -32.08 34.04
C GLU A 718 37.21 -32.27 35.35
N GLY A 719 36.52 -31.21 35.78
CA GLY A 719 35.70 -31.20 36.99
C GLY A 719 36.47 -30.94 38.29
N SER A 720 37.81 -30.93 38.27
CA SER A 720 38.60 -30.56 39.44
C SER A 720 38.34 -29.11 39.83
N VAL A 721 38.23 -28.85 41.14
CA VAL A 721 38.12 -27.50 41.70
C VAL A 721 39.51 -27.01 42.07
N ILE A 722 39.99 -26.00 41.37
CA ILE A 722 41.30 -25.39 41.59
C ILE A 722 41.09 -24.07 42.32
N SER A 723 41.69 -23.92 43.49
CA SER A 723 41.64 -22.67 44.25
C SER A 723 43.02 -22.22 44.70
N ILE A 724 43.21 -20.90 44.65
CA ILE A 724 44.38 -20.24 45.26
C ILE A 724 43.93 -19.60 46.55
N THR A 725 44.59 -19.93 47.65
CA THR A 725 44.33 -19.33 48.96
C THR A 725 45.56 -18.58 49.48
N SER A 726 45.34 -17.57 50.32
CA SER A 726 46.40 -16.92 51.11
C SER A 726 45.93 -16.73 52.54
N ASN A 727 46.75 -17.14 53.52
CA ASN A 727 46.40 -17.11 54.95
C ASN A 727 45.06 -17.79 55.30
N GLY A 728 44.63 -18.78 54.50
CA GLY A 728 43.36 -19.49 54.66
C GLY A 728 42.13 -18.81 54.05
N GLU A 729 42.29 -17.65 53.38
CA GLU A 729 41.24 -17.00 52.59
C GLU A 729 41.39 -17.37 51.11
N GLU A 730 40.27 -17.64 50.42
CA GLU A 730 40.24 -17.97 48.99
C GLU A 730 40.32 -16.68 48.15
N ILE A 731 41.33 -16.64 47.26
CA ILE A 731 41.56 -15.53 46.32
C ILE A 731 40.80 -15.76 45.02
N LEU A 732 40.89 -16.99 44.50
CA LEU A 732 40.01 -17.44 43.44
C LEU A 732 39.71 -18.92 43.59
N SER A 733 38.60 -19.31 42.98
CA SER A 733 38.19 -20.69 42.77
C SER A 733 37.72 -20.83 41.33
N PHE A 734 38.13 -21.89 40.65
CA PHE A 734 37.56 -22.25 39.36
C PHE A 734 37.44 -23.77 39.24
N THR A 735 36.39 -24.22 38.58
CA THR A 735 36.23 -25.62 38.23
C THR A 735 36.72 -25.81 36.81
N ALA A 736 37.67 -26.73 36.61
CA ALA A 736 38.19 -27.08 35.29
C ALA A 736 37.03 -27.58 34.40
N PRO A 737 36.66 -26.86 33.33
CA PRO A 737 35.54 -27.26 32.47
C PRO A 737 35.95 -28.33 31.46
N LYS A 738 37.26 -28.46 31.20
CA LYS A 738 37.89 -29.50 30.40
C LYS A 738 39.23 -29.86 31.05
N LYS A 739 39.77 -31.03 30.71
CA LYS A 739 41.13 -31.42 31.11
C LYS A 739 42.15 -30.52 30.40
N TYR A 740 43.22 -30.14 31.09
CA TYR A 740 44.36 -29.44 30.48
C TYR A 740 45.67 -29.91 31.15
N GLN A 741 46.70 -30.19 30.35
CA GLN A 741 47.86 -30.95 30.84
C GLN A 741 49.03 -30.08 31.32
N SER A 742 49.17 -28.89 30.76
CA SER A 742 50.48 -28.23 30.71
C SER A 742 50.54 -26.92 31.46
N MET A 743 49.59 -26.00 31.25
CA MET A 743 49.69 -24.66 31.82
C MET A 743 48.34 -24.04 32.15
N LEU A 744 48.14 -23.77 33.44
CA LEU A 744 47.13 -22.86 33.95
C LEU A 744 47.79 -21.52 34.23
N LEU A 745 47.35 -20.47 33.54
CA LEU A 745 47.78 -19.10 33.78
C LEU A 745 46.72 -18.41 34.62
N ILE A 746 47.14 -17.87 35.77
CA ILE A 746 46.26 -17.11 36.65
C ILE A 746 46.87 -15.76 36.98
N THR A 747 46.05 -14.72 36.92
CA THR A 747 46.35 -13.39 37.44
C THR A 747 45.12 -12.82 38.14
N SER A 748 45.35 -12.05 39.21
CA SER A 748 44.33 -11.34 39.97
C SER A 748 44.98 -10.15 40.68
N PRO A 749 44.25 -9.04 40.93
CA PRO A 749 44.78 -7.89 41.68
C PRO A 749 45.18 -8.25 43.12
N GLU A 750 44.68 -9.38 43.64
CA GLU A 750 45.01 -9.89 44.98
C GLU A 750 46.35 -10.66 45.02
N LEU A 751 46.89 -11.03 43.86
CA LEU A 751 48.24 -11.62 43.76
C LEU A 751 49.28 -10.50 43.82
N VAL A 752 49.91 -10.35 44.99
CA VAL A 752 50.95 -9.35 45.26
C VAL A 752 52.35 -9.95 45.34
N LEU A 753 53.34 -9.16 44.92
CA LEU A 753 54.77 -9.46 45.06
C LEU A 753 55.11 -9.72 46.54
N ASP A 754 55.97 -10.70 46.78
CA ASP A 754 56.34 -11.20 48.10
C ASP A 754 55.21 -11.87 48.91
N GLY A 755 54.00 -12.03 48.35
CA GLY A 755 52.92 -12.80 48.96
C GLY A 755 53.16 -14.31 48.93
N GLU A 756 52.63 -15.01 49.94
CA GLU A 756 52.63 -16.48 50.06
C GLU A 756 51.23 -17.03 49.78
N TYR A 757 51.17 -18.10 48.98
CA TYR A 757 49.92 -18.67 48.47
C TYR A 757 49.97 -20.20 48.48
N GLU A 758 48.79 -20.81 48.57
CA GLU A 758 48.58 -22.25 48.46
C GLU A 758 47.67 -22.54 47.26
N LEU A 759 48.15 -23.40 46.35
CA LEU A 759 47.34 -24.01 45.31
C LEU A 759 46.66 -25.25 45.90
N ASN A 760 45.34 -25.28 45.84
CA ASN A 760 44.53 -26.42 46.24
C ASN A 760 43.82 -27.00 45.02
N ILE A 761 43.83 -28.32 44.89
CA ILE A 761 43.03 -29.06 43.90
C ILE A 761 42.11 -29.98 44.68
N ASP A 762 40.81 -29.87 44.44
CA ASP A 762 39.76 -30.64 45.11
C ASP A 762 39.82 -30.56 46.66
N GLY A 763 40.26 -29.39 47.15
CA GLY A 763 40.41 -29.09 48.59
C GLY A 763 41.70 -29.60 49.23
N GLU A 764 42.59 -30.25 48.47
CA GLU A 764 43.92 -30.65 48.94
C GLU A 764 44.98 -29.65 48.48
N ASN A 765 45.79 -29.15 49.42
CA ASN A 765 46.95 -28.31 49.11
C ASN A 765 47.99 -29.15 48.34
N VAL A 766 48.17 -28.83 47.07
CA VAL A 766 49.11 -29.51 46.16
C VAL A 766 50.45 -28.78 46.04
N LEU A 767 50.46 -27.46 46.31
CA LEU A 767 51.66 -26.63 46.19
C LEU A 767 51.53 -25.39 47.08
N SER A 768 52.57 -25.07 47.84
CA SER A 768 52.73 -23.77 48.50
C SER A 768 53.86 -22.99 47.81
N PHE A 769 53.60 -21.75 47.43
CA PHE A 769 54.54 -20.95 46.64
C PHE A 769 54.54 -19.47 47.07
N LYS A 770 55.60 -18.76 46.68
CA LYS A 770 55.77 -17.33 46.92
C LYS A 770 55.93 -16.61 45.59
N ILE A 771 55.21 -15.50 45.40
CA ILE A 771 55.38 -14.65 44.21
C ILE A 771 56.64 -13.81 44.39
N THR A 772 57.64 -14.05 43.53
CA THR A 772 58.97 -13.43 43.64
C THR A 772 59.32 -12.50 42.47
N SER A 773 58.51 -12.52 41.41
CA SER A 773 58.60 -11.60 40.28
C SER A 773 57.22 -11.42 39.63
N ILE A 774 57.12 -10.50 38.66
CA ILE A 774 55.88 -10.24 37.91
C ILE A 774 55.30 -11.53 37.30
N VAL A 775 56.16 -12.43 36.79
CA VAL A 775 55.75 -13.74 36.30
C VAL A 775 56.40 -14.83 37.13
N THR A 776 55.62 -15.49 37.97
CA THR A 776 56.09 -16.59 38.82
C THR A 776 55.73 -17.93 38.17
N ASN A 777 56.72 -18.62 37.62
CA ASN A 777 56.55 -19.99 37.11
C ASN A 777 56.79 -20.99 38.24
N THR A 778 55.75 -21.73 38.65
CA THR A 778 55.89 -22.76 39.69
C THR A 778 56.16 -24.15 39.10
N VAL A 779 55.99 -24.31 37.79
CA VAL A 779 56.12 -25.59 37.08
C VAL A 779 57.57 -26.11 37.08
N GLU A 780 58.58 -25.23 37.23
CA GLU A 780 60.00 -25.63 37.34
C GLU A 780 60.42 -26.11 38.74
N THR A 781 59.57 -25.96 39.76
CA THR A 781 59.98 -26.15 41.18
C THR A 781 59.52 -27.46 41.83
N THR A 782 58.80 -28.31 41.11
CA THR A 782 58.30 -29.61 41.61
C THR A 782 58.88 -30.78 40.83
N ASP A 783 59.40 -31.78 41.56
CA ASP A 783 59.78 -33.13 41.06
C ASP A 783 58.59 -33.95 40.49
N VAL A 784 57.50 -33.28 40.09
CA VAL A 784 56.36 -33.87 39.40
C VAL A 784 56.64 -33.79 37.91
N LYS A 785 57.01 -34.93 37.33
CA LYS A 785 57.23 -35.09 35.88
C LYS A 785 55.97 -34.71 35.11
N ILE A 786 55.94 -33.50 34.57
CA ILE A 786 55.12 -33.15 33.40
C ILE A 786 56.09 -33.05 32.23
N ALA A 787 55.86 -33.87 31.21
CA ALA A 787 56.78 -34.06 30.11
C ALA A 787 56.71 -32.87 29.14
N PHE A 788 57.72 -32.00 29.17
CA PHE A 788 57.89 -30.96 28.17
C PHE A 788 58.45 -31.55 26.86
N TYR A 789 57.76 -31.34 25.74
CA TYR A 789 58.41 -31.26 24.43
C TYR A 789 58.67 -29.79 24.11
N ARG A 790 59.85 -29.56 23.53
CA ARG A 790 60.47 -28.26 23.23
C ARG A 790 59.77 -27.48 22.14
#